data_AF-A0A8I0MZL3-F1
#
_entry.id   AF-A0A8I0MZL3-F1
#
_cell.length_a   1.000
_cell.length_b   1.000
_cell.length_c   1.000
_cell.angle_alpha   90.00
_cell.angle_beta   90.00
_cell.angle_gamma   90.00
#
_symmetry.space_group_name_H-M   'P 1'
#
loop_
_entity.id
_entity.type
_entity.pdbx_description
1 polymer ?
#
loop_
_entity_poly.entity_id
_entity_poly.type
_entity_poly.pdbx_seq_one_letter_code
_entity_poly.pdbx_strand_id
1 'polypeptide(L)'
;MTHKCNQIFNCACGSKLWQSLMPKDFNPSFELNDQTEDNAPESFIMHAINGGTILTMREGMNENVEAIGIKDGKICAAGSLEDVKKEFPDPNPKTEKIEGTATLIPAFIEPHVHIIPSAVINTGLDLSPFYGQQLRENVFPKQEYNFEWVTDTLNDEAKKIPFGNGKALGWILGHNMDPSLFSSGIKDINKETLDCQLKIPAKEVPIYITNTSGHLAYINSAAIKVIKDYNNEITKNRSKYPDEKIVSTGHNGVLEELSEMVPVLETLIKIYDCEKEDDGIKVTFKLKQQAEKRIVQELEKLFENAVSSGITYMLDAALDERQIGILKAYAETGKVRIGGAYLIDSLDKLNTSIGSLGLPNSGDEYFNLAFLKLIADGSSQGLTGYQYTPYDCNENYDVFAQAEQSDFSEADKNKIKNLAEQNITGLFNYGYPLEFNGLMRIANNYGWPTMTHANGDHAIDRTLSAFKQAGITEKTKEQRRDRIEHCSLLSPSTMAEMEHLGISPSFTIGHVGYWGWNFKNTIIGQQRADQLDLCASAINNHGMRITLHSDYSVTPMGPLRYMEQAITRLMESAPNQSLEVLNPNERLTPFQALKAMTYDAAWQCHADKWVGSLEVGKCADFTILAESPLRYQNRNNMAYPAQGMRDIPVLKTFKGGKQVFVQPQESYLSNISWDNQSKALTFKYTGPKVSPPKGVEAHIWYQLQDEHGGALTDKYTEPMNSVYFNRKVEILADSLAKFDSDSVTSFYLVAGIYLKSEQTGTIAAIALIDKSSGTSEVNNKTSINKLQLMPSSGSVSFEVPPSIKEPEHSTCWLFITDINTNYGWDNGQKLNEGEHPGLYYNKEMRTDELKKGRIDLDGLNLELGKTYKVGLCLGSNYRIAAYAVTQCVDKPTTD
;
A
#
# COMPACT_ATOMS: atom_id res chain seq x y z
N MET A 1 10.25 -41.49 4.15
CA MET A 1 8.82 -41.70 4.52
C MET A 1 7.94 -41.38 3.32
N THR A 2 6.92 -42.18 2.99
CA THR A 2 5.84 -41.74 2.08
C THR A 2 4.91 -40.79 2.84
N HIS A 3 4.78 -39.54 2.40
CA HIS A 3 3.87 -38.58 3.01
C HIS A 3 2.42 -38.98 2.69
N LYS A 4 1.77 -39.70 3.62
CA LYS A 4 0.31 -39.82 3.65
C LYS A 4 -0.23 -38.63 4.43
N CYS A 5 -0.31 -37.46 3.80
CA CYS A 5 -1.12 -36.37 4.32
C CYS A 5 -2.54 -36.52 3.74
N ASN A 6 -3.53 -36.72 4.61
CA ASN A 6 -4.95 -36.73 4.24
C ASN A 6 -5.55 -35.30 4.25
N GLN A 7 -4.74 -34.24 4.19
CA GLN A 7 -5.22 -32.86 4.32
C GLN A 7 -4.56 -31.90 3.33
N ILE A 8 -5.35 -30.93 2.89
CA ILE A 8 -5.06 -29.97 1.83
C ILE A 8 -4.15 -28.85 2.37
N PHE A 9 -3.15 -28.49 1.57
CA PHE A 9 -2.23 -27.39 1.80
C PHE A 9 -2.81 -26.08 1.22
N ASN A 10 -2.74 -24.97 1.99
CA ASN A 10 -3.12 -23.66 1.49
C ASN A 10 -1.92 -22.70 1.58
N CYS A 11 -1.73 -21.88 0.53
CA CYS A 11 -0.85 -20.70 0.55
C CYS A 11 -1.29 -19.68 1.63
N ALA A 12 -0.45 -18.71 2.00
CA ALA A 12 -0.81 -17.52 2.79
C ALA A 12 -2.17 -16.93 2.36
N CYS A 13 -2.38 -16.87 1.04
CA CYS A 13 -3.58 -16.44 0.34
C CYS A 13 -4.86 -17.19 0.76
N GLY A 14 -4.77 -18.48 1.13
CA GLY A 14 -5.88 -19.32 1.60
C GLY A 14 -5.73 -19.74 3.07
N SER A 15 -4.91 -19.02 3.84
CA SER A 15 -4.51 -19.42 5.18
C SER A 15 -5.70 -19.49 6.13
N LYS A 16 -5.93 -20.60 6.82
CA LYS A 16 -6.94 -20.66 7.89
C LYS A 16 -6.53 -19.85 9.13
N LEU A 17 -5.30 -19.35 9.17
CA LEU A 17 -4.74 -18.61 10.29
C LEU A 17 -5.58 -17.38 10.67
N TRP A 18 -6.02 -16.60 9.69
CA TRP A 18 -6.84 -15.41 9.94
C TRP A 18 -8.26 -15.78 10.40
N GLN A 19 -8.79 -16.95 10.01
CA GLN A 19 -10.11 -17.42 10.46
C GLN A 19 -10.11 -17.63 11.98
N SER A 20 -9.01 -18.12 12.54
CA SER A 20 -8.84 -18.29 13.98
C SER A 20 -8.83 -16.94 14.73
N LEU A 21 -8.31 -15.89 14.10
CA LEU A 21 -8.26 -14.52 14.65
C LEU A 21 -9.58 -13.75 14.50
N MET A 22 -10.44 -14.15 13.56
CA MET A 22 -11.69 -13.47 13.30
C MET A 22 -12.78 -13.93 14.29
N PRO A 23 -13.40 -13.02 15.06
CA PRO A 23 -14.47 -13.39 16.00
C PRO A 23 -15.62 -14.12 15.29
N LYS A 24 -16.17 -15.18 15.89
CA LYS A 24 -17.17 -16.05 15.24
C LYS A 24 -18.45 -15.32 14.80
N ASP A 25 -18.87 -14.31 15.57
CA ASP A 25 -20.10 -13.55 15.32
C ASP A 25 -19.85 -12.20 14.64
N PHE A 26 -18.61 -11.89 14.23
CA PHE A 26 -18.27 -10.62 13.59
C PHE A 26 -19.15 -10.37 12.37
N ASN A 27 -19.90 -9.27 12.42
CA ASN A 27 -20.75 -8.76 11.38
C ASN A 27 -20.57 -7.24 11.28
N PRO A 28 -19.87 -6.73 10.25
CA PRO A 28 -19.59 -5.30 10.11
C PRO A 28 -20.82 -4.48 9.71
N SER A 29 -21.96 -5.10 9.34
CA SER A 29 -23.16 -4.40 8.90
C SER A 29 -23.75 -3.44 9.94
N PHE A 30 -23.43 -3.61 11.23
CA PHE A 30 -23.90 -2.74 12.30
C PHE A 30 -23.21 -1.36 12.32
N GLU A 31 -21.98 -1.24 11.82
CA GLU A 31 -21.22 0.02 11.83
C GLU A 31 -21.29 0.79 10.50
N LEU A 32 -21.62 0.11 9.39
CA LEU A 32 -21.71 0.72 8.05
C LEU A 32 -22.92 1.66 7.87
N ASN A 33 -23.94 1.56 8.73
CA ASN A 33 -25.19 2.32 8.61
C ASN A 33 -25.07 3.81 8.98
N ASP A 34 -23.94 4.26 9.56
CA ASP A 34 -23.76 5.65 10.02
C ASP A 34 -23.01 6.55 9.01
N GLN A 35 -22.57 6.04 7.85
CA GLN A 35 -21.78 6.81 6.87
C GLN A 35 -22.51 7.19 5.57
N THR A 36 -23.84 7.09 5.53
CA THR A 36 -24.62 7.51 4.35
C THR A 36 -24.79 9.04 4.32
N GLU A 37 -23.75 9.78 3.96
CA GLU A 37 -23.98 11.06 3.30
C GLU A 37 -24.46 10.78 1.87
N ASP A 38 -25.75 11.06 1.68
CA ASP A 38 -26.56 10.88 0.49
C ASP A 38 -26.13 11.86 -0.60
N ASN A 39 -24.97 11.60 -1.22
CA ASN A 39 -24.51 12.31 -2.41
C ASN A 39 -24.77 11.42 -3.63
N ALA A 40 -25.92 11.63 -4.27
CA ALA A 40 -26.22 11.05 -5.58
C ALA A 40 -25.06 11.30 -6.57
N PRO A 41 -24.82 10.39 -7.54
CA PRO A 41 -23.74 10.56 -8.50
C PRO A 41 -23.86 11.91 -9.23
N GLU A 42 -22.84 12.77 -9.09
CA GLU A 42 -22.85 14.07 -9.77
C GLU A 42 -22.84 13.87 -11.30
N SER A 43 -23.61 14.69 -12.01
CA SER A 43 -23.56 14.76 -13.47
C SER A 43 -22.70 15.95 -13.88
N PHE A 44 -21.60 15.70 -14.58
CA PHE A 44 -20.63 16.73 -14.98
C PHE A 44 -19.80 16.29 -16.20
N ILE A 45 -19.10 17.24 -16.79
CA ILE A 45 -18.13 17.02 -17.86
C ILE A 45 -16.72 17.18 -17.30
N MET A 46 -15.81 16.27 -17.64
CA MET A 46 -14.37 16.46 -17.48
C MET A 46 -13.79 16.92 -18.82
N HIS A 47 -13.06 18.03 -18.82
CA HIS A 47 -12.54 18.67 -20.03
C HIS A 47 -11.04 18.96 -19.89
N ALA A 48 -10.24 18.39 -20.80
CA ALA A 48 -8.80 18.64 -20.89
C ALA A 48 -8.52 19.96 -21.61
N ILE A 49 -7.77 20.86 -20.95
CA ILE A 49 -7.32 22.14 -21.52
C ILE A 49 -5.88 22.42 -21.12
N ASN A 50 -5.22 23.39 -21.75
CA ASN A 50 -3.91 23.92 -21.33
C ASN A 50 -2.84 22.82 -21.06
N GLY A 51 -2.80 21.79 -21.91
CA GLY A 51 -1.85 20.67 -21.81
C GLY A 51 -2.35 19.43 -21.06
N GLY A 52 -3.46 19.54 -20.32
CA GLY A 52 -4.09 18.41 -19.63
C GLY A 52 -4.49 17.30 -20.61
N THR A 53 -4.65 16.08 -20.11
CA THR A 53 -4.91 14.91 -20.96
C THR A 53 -6.02 14.03 -20.37
N ILE A 54 -6.89 13.49 -21.23
CA ILE A 54 -7.82 12.39 -20.89
C ILE A 54 -7.50 11.21 -21.79
N LEU A 55 -6.99 10.12 -21.19
CA LEU A 55 -6.70 8.86 -21.88
C LEU A 55 -7.85 7.88 -21.61
N THR A 56 -8.47 7.35 -22.65
CA THR A 56 -9.71 6.55 -22.49
C THR A 56 -9.46 5.05 -22.34
N MET A 57 -8.36 4.53 -22.89
CA MET A 57 -8.11 3.10 -23.05
C MET A 57 -9.23 2.37 -23.80
N ARG A 58 -10.01 3.08 -24.63
CA ARG A 58 -11.05 2.49 -25.49
C ARG A 58 -10.43 1.41 -26.37
N GLU A 59 -11.05 0.23 -26.39
CA GLU A 59 -10.53 -0.95 -27.11
C GLU A 59 -9.07 -1.30 -26.77
N GLY A 60 -8.57 -0.87 -25.61
CA GLY A 60 -7.19 -1.07 -25.19
C GLY A 60 -6.17 -0.27 -26.00
N MET A 61 -6.57 0.86 -26.59
CA MET A 61 -5.73 1.76 -27.39
C MET A 61 -5.24 3.00 -26.61
N ASN A 62 -4.10 3.57 -27.05
CA ASN A 62 -3.56 4.83 -26.54
C ASN A 62 -4.29 6.03 -27.20
N GLU A 63 -5.58 6.18 -26.89
CA GLU A 63 -6.45 7.22 -27.45
C GLU A 63 -6.74 8.31 -26.43
N ASN A 64 -6.52 9.58 -26.82
CA ASN A 64 -6.90 10.73 -26.03
C ASN A 64 -8.17 11.39 -26.58
N VAL A 65 -8.99 11.94 -25.69
CA VAL A 65 -10.15 12.76 -26.04
C VAL A 65 -10.06 14.13 -25.35
N GLU A 66 -10.82 15.11 -25.85
CA GLU A 66 -10.88 16.44 -25.24
C GLU A 66 -11.78 16.44 -24.01
N ALA A 67 -12.87 15.66 -24.02
CA ALA A 67 -13.82 15.63 -22.93
C ALA A 67 -14.49 14.26 -22.75
N ILE A 68 -14.97 14.01 -21.54
CA ILE A 68 -15.89 12.93 -21.20
C ILE A 68 -17.08 13.49 -20.40
N GLY A 69 -18.28 13.01 -20.71
CA GLY A 69 -19.51 13.32 -19.99
C GLY A 69 -19.86 12.20 -19.01
N ILE A 70 -20.17 12.56 -17.78
CA ILE A 70 -20.56 11.64 -16.71
C ILE A 70 -21.99 11.95 -16.28
N LYS A 71 -22.84 10.93 -16.24
CA LYS A 71 -24.23 11.02 -15.80
C LYS A 71 -24.64 9.74 -15.09
N ASP A 72 -25.33 9.86 -13.96
CA ASP A 72 -25.84 8.73 -13.17
C ASP A 72 -24.75 7.67 -12.90
N GLY A 73 -23.52 8.15 -12.67
CA GLY A 73 -22.33 7.34 -12.42
C GLY A 73 -21.77 6.57 -13.62
N LYS A 74 -22.25 6.84 -14.83
CA LYS A 74 -21.79 6.24 -16.09
C LYS A 74 -21.18 7.27 -17.02
N ILE A 75 -20.33 6.82 -17.93
CA ILE A 75 -19.87 7.61 -19.07
C ILE A 75 -21.02 7.69 -20.08
N CYS A 76 -21.51 8.90 -20.38
CA CYS A 76 -22.57 9.12 -21.37
C CYS A 76 -22.03 9.56 -22.74
N ALA A 77 -20.86 10.21 -22.79
CA ALA A 77 -20.20 10.64 -24.02
C ALA A 77 -18.68 10.77 -23.83
N ALA A 78 -17.90 10.61 -24.89
CA ALA A 78 -16.44 10.80 -24.88
C ALA A 78 -15.93 11.15 -26.28
N GLY A 79 -15.28 12.31 -26.41
CA GLY A 79 -14.86 12.85 -27.72
C GLY A 79 -14.43 14.31 -27.64
N SER A 80 -14.80 15.11 -28.64
CA SER A 80 -14.62 16.58 -28.59
C SER A 80 -15.53 17.19 -27.51
N LEU A 81 -15.17 18.36 -26.98
CA LEU A 81 -16.03 19.05 -26.01
C LEU A 81 -17.42 19.35 -26.59
N GLU A 82 -17.48 19.72 -27.87
CA GLU A 82 -18.73 20.06 -28.56
C GLU A 82 -19.66 18.86 -28.64
N ASP A 83 -19.14 17.70 -29.07
CA ASP A 83 -19.91 16.46 -29.17
C ASP A 83 -20.39 16.02 -27.78
N VAL A 84 -19.51 16.08 -26.77
CA VAL A 84 -19.88 15.71 -25.40
C VAL A 84 -21.01 16.61 -24.87
N LYS A 85 -20.94 17.93 -25.07
CA LYS A 85 -22.01 18.85 -24.64
C LYS A 85 -23.33 18.61 -25.36
N LYS A 86 -23.29 18.25 -26.64
CA LYS A 86 -24.48 17.96 -27.45
C LYS A 86 -25.21 16.71 -26.98
N GLU A 87 -24.45 15.67 -26.63
CA GLU A 87 -24.99 14.41 -26.11
C GLU A 87 -25.29 14.48 -24.60
N PHE A 88 -24.81 15.52 -23.90
CA PHE A 88 -25.06 15.71 -22.48
C PHE A 88 -26.53 16.11 -22.22
N PRO A 89 -27.26 15.40 -21.33
CA PRO A 89 -28.69 15.68 -21.15
C PRO A 89 -29.03 17.03 -20.52
N ASP A 90 -28.12 17.60 -19.74
CA ASP A 90 -28.23 18.96 -19.21
C ASP A 90 -27.64 19.96 -20.22
N PRO A 91 -28.38 21.00 -20.66
CA PRO A 91 -27.84 22.02 -21.56
C PRO A 91 -26.73 22.89 -20.94
N ASN A 92 -26.59 22.91 -19.60
CA ASN A 92 -25.58 23.70 -18.88
C ASN A 92 -24.80 22.86 -17.86
N PRO A 93 -24.08 21.82 -18.30
CA PRO A 93 -23.45 20.89 -17.37
C PRO A 93 -22.30 21.54 -16.60
N LYS A 94 -22.19 21.21 -15.31
CA LYS A 94 -20.97 21.48 -14.51
C LYS A 94 -19.77 20.90 -15.27
N THR A 95 -18.73 21.70 -15.46
CA THR A 95 -17.51 21.27 -16.16
C THR A 95 -16.30 21.40 -15.24
N GLU A 96 -15.60 20.29 -15.01
CA GLU A 96 -14.32 20.24 -14.34
C GLU A 96 -13.18 20.20 -15.36
N LYS A 97 -12.11 20.93 -15.07
CA LYS A 97 -10.98 21.12 -15.98
C LYS A 97 -9.80 20.24 -15.56
N ILE A 98 -9.15 19.62 -16.54
CA ILE A 98 -7.85 18.95 -16.40
C ILE A 98 -6.82 19.81 -17.11
N GLU A 99 -5.82 20.31 -16.38
CA GLU A 99 -4.85 21.30 -16.89
C GLU A 99 -3.40 20.90 -16.66
N GLY A 100 -2.47 21.53 -17.40
CA GLY A 100 -1.04 21.37 -17.20
C GLY A 100 -0.56 19.96 -17.53
N THR A 101 0.16 19.31 -16.62
CA THR A 101 0.64 17.93 -16.80
C THR A 101 -0.39 16.88 -16.36
N ALA A 102 -1.49 17.30 -15.74
CA ALA A 102 -2.46 16.38 -15.16
C ALA A 102 -3.09 15.47 -16.23
N THR A 103 -3.25 14.20 -15.88
CA THR A 103 -3.76 13.18 -16.78
C THR A 103 -4.86 12.38 -16.11
N LEU A 104 -6.04 12.37 -16.72
CA LEU A 104 -7.15 11.48 -16.37
C LEU A 104 -6.98 10.16 -17.12
N ILE A 105 -7.02 9.06 -16.39
CA ILE A 105 -6.97 7.69 -16.92
C ILE A 105 -8.13 6.86 -16.33
N PRO A 106 -8.54 5.72 -16.91
CA PRO A 106 -9.38 4.77 -16.18
C PRO A 106 -8.72 4.43 -14.84
N ALA A 107 -9.53 4.25 -13.80
CA ALA A 107 -8.99 3.92 -12.48
C ALA A 107 -8.24 2.59 -12.54
N PHE A 108 -7.22 2.47 -11.70
CA PHE A 108 -6.45 1.23 -11.59
C PHE A 108 -7.31 0.11 -10.99
N ILE A 109 -6.94 -1.11 -11.34
CA ILE A 109 -7.54 -2.34 -10.83
C ILE A 109 -6.47 -3.13 -10.09
N GLU A 110 -6.78 -3.58 -8.87
CA GLU A 110 -5.97 -4.55 -8.12
C GLU A 110 -6.55 -5.95 -8.39
N PRO A 111 -5.95 -6.75 -9.28
CA PRO A 111 -6.57 -7.99 -9.75
C PRO A 111 -6.33 -9.18 -8.82
N HIS A 112 -5.53 -9.03 -7.75
CA HIS A 112 -5.30 -10.07 -6.76
C HIS A 112 -4.89 -9.46 -5.41
N VAL A 113 -5.77 -9.58 -4.43
CA VAL A 113 -5.59 -9.11 -3.05
C VAL A 113 -6.29 -10.05 -2.07
N HIS A 114 -5.95 -9.98 -0.78
CA HIS A 114 -6.67 -10.64 0.31
C HIS A 114 -7.22 -9.60 1.28
N ILE A 115 -8.44 -9.14 1.09
CA ILE A 115 -9.01 -7.97 1.78
C ILE A 115 -9.22 -8.27 3.27
N ILE A 116 -10.09 -9.25 3.58
CA ILE A 116 -10.41 -9.61 4.97
C ILE A 116 -9.21 -10.24 5.68
N PRO A 117 -8.48 -11.22 5.09
CA PRO A 117 -7.31 -11.80 5.73
C PRO A 117 -6.26 -10.77 6.10
N SER A 118 -5.96 -9.81 5.20
CA SER A 118 -4.99 -8.76 5.48
C SER A 118 -5.46 -7.84 6.58
N ALA A 119 -6.73 -7.43 6.60
CA ALA A 119 -7.25 -6.57 7.66
C ALA A 119 -7.16 -7.24 9.04
N VAL A 120 -7.42 -8.55 9.12
CA VAL A 120 -7.30 -9.33 10.36
C VAL A 120 -5.84 -9.43 10.80
N ILE A 121 -4.93 -9.77 9.89
CA ILE A 121 -3.50 -9.91 10.23
C ILE A 121 -2.88 -8.56 10.64
N ASN A 122 -3.28 -7.46 9.99
CA ASN A 122 -2.81 -6.11 10.30
C ASN A 122 -3.28 -5.58 11.67
N THR A 123 -4.11 -6.34 12.41
CA THR A 123 -4.37 -6.04 13.83
C THR A 123 -3.19 -6.37 14.74
N GLY A 124 -2.25 -7.18 14.27
CA GLY A 124 -0.98 -7.50 14.93
C GLY A 124 0.13 -6.47 14.62
N LEU A 125 1.33 -6.78 15.08
CA LEU A 125 2.53 -5.96 14.88
C LEU A 125 3.15 -6.22 13.50
N ASP A 126 3.23 -5.17 12.66
CA ASP A 126 3.87 -5.22 11.35
C ASP A 126 5.40 -5.29 11.48
N LEU A 127 5.97 -6.45 11.16
CA LEU A 127 7.41 -6.73 11.13
C LEU A 127 7.93 -6.84 9.68
N SER A 128 7.20 -6.27 8.72
CA SER A 128 7.54 -6.33 7.31
C SER A 128 8.81 -5.55 6.95
N PRO A 129 9.51 -5.97 5.88
CA PRO A 129 10.61 -5.19 5.29
C PRO A 129 10.13 -3.85 4.73
N PHE A 130 8.83 -3.60 4.71
CA PHE A 130 8.24 -2.45 4.07
C PHE A 130 7.98 -1.33 5.05
N TYR A 131 8.25 -0.12 4.58
CA TYR A 131 7.67 1.09 5.11
C TYR A 131 6.87 1.76 3.99
N GLY A 132 5.54 1.80 4.12
CA GLY A 132 4.67 2.20 3.02
C GLY A 132 4.91 1.30 1.81
N GLN A 133 5.28 1.88 0.66
CA GLN A 133 5.65 1.12 -0.53
C GLN A 133 7.16 0.84 -0.65
N GLN A 134 8.01 1.29 0.27
CA GLN A 134 9.47 1.19 0.12
C GLN A 134 10.06 0.10 1.02
N LEU A 135 11.18 -0.50 0.62
CA LEU A 135 12.01 -1.26 1.57
C LEU A 135 12.50 -0.29 2.66
N ARG A 136 12.42 -0.68 3.93
CA ARG A 136 12.87 0.13 5.09
C ARG A 136 14.29 0.64 4.92
N GLU A 137 15.17 -0.16 4.32
CA GLU A 137 16.56 0.20 4.04
C GLU A 137 16.73 1.32 3.01
N ASN A 138 15.71 1.52 2.18
CA ASN A 138 15.66 2.56 1.15
C ASN A 138 14.90 3.81 1.63
N VAL A 139 14.33 3.80 2.84
CA VAL A 139 13.69 4.97 3.46
C VAL A 139 14.74 5.85 4.14
N PHE A 140 14.50 7.16 4.18
CA PHE A 140 15.36 8.10 4.91
C PHE A 140 14.64 8.64 6.17
N PRO A 141 15.30 8.66 7.35
CA PRO A 141 16.62 8.10 7.65
C PRO A 141 16.58 6.59 7.46
N LYS A 142 17.73 6.01 7.10
CA LYS A 142 17.83 4.56 6.85
C LYS A 142 17.29 3.80 8.04
N GLN A 143 16.21 3.05 7.83
CA GLN A 143 15.70 2.11 8.81
C GLN A 143 16.31 0.76 8.45
N GLU A 144 17.34 0.35 9.19
CA GLU A 144 17.91 -0.98 8.96
C GLU A 144 16.84 -2.04 9.21
N TYR A 145 16.63 -2.90 8.21
CA TYR A 145 15.78 -4.07 8.36
C TYR A 145 16.66 -5.27 8.63
N ASN A 146 16.77 -5.64 9.90
CA ASN A 146 17.57 -6.76 10.36
C ASN A 146 16.92 -7.37 11.60
N PHE A 147 17.51 -8.46 12.09
CA PHE A 147 16.95 -9.16 13.26
C PHE A 147 16.96 -8.32 14.54
N GLU A 148 17.95 -7.42 14.71
CA GLU A 148 18.01 -6.52 15.86
C GLU A 148 16.79 -5.59 15.87
N TRP A 149 16.47 -4.95 14.74
CA TRP A 149 15.28 -4.12 14.58
C TRP A 149 13.99 -4.87 14.92
N VAL A 150 13.84 -6.11 14.44
CA VAL A 150 12.68 -6.96 14.77
C VAL A 150 12.60 -7.16 16.28
N THR A 151 13.70 -7.56 16.92
CA THR A 151 13.69 -7.87 18.36
C THR A 151 13.52 -6.64 19.24
N ASP A 152 14.05 -5.47 18.85
CA ASP A 152 13.78 -4.22 19.56
C ASP A 152 12.32 -3.79 19.43
N THR A 153 11.70 -3.97 18.25
CA THR A 153 10.27 -3.73 18.07
C THR A 153 9.43 -4.66 18.97
N LEU A 154 9.79 -5.94 19.05
CA LEU A 154 9.14 -6.90 19.96
C LEU A 154 9.35 -6.55 21.44
N ASN A 155 10.55 -6.09 21.80
CA ASN A 155 10.88 -5.65 23.16
C ASN A 155 10.04 -4.45 23.59
N ASP A 156 9.81 -3.50 22.68
CA ASP A 156 8.97 -2.33 22.93
C ASP A 156 7.50 -2.68 23.05
N GLU A 157 7.01 -3.59 22.19
CA GLU A 157 5.61 -4.06 22.26
C GLU A 157 5.36 -4.84 23.56
N ALA A 158 6.30 -5.68 23.99
CA ALA A 158 6.18 -6.46 25.23
C ALA A 158 6.02 -5.61 26.49
N LYS A 159 6.53 -4.36 26.51
CA LYS A 159 6.35 -3.44 27.65
C LYS A 159 4.89 -3.05 27.87
N LYS A 160 4.05 -3.17 26.84
CA LYS A 160 2.62 -2.84 26.88
C LYS A 160 1.76 -3.97 27.43
N ILE A 161 2.34 -5.18 27.58
CA ILE A 161 1.61 -6.37 28.03
C ILE A 161 1.63 -6.45 29.57
N PRO A 162 0.46 -6.46 30.23
CA PRO A 162 0.40 -6.54 31.68
C PRO A 162 0.75 -7.93 32.21
N PHE A 163 1.26 -7.98 33.44
CA PHE A 163 1.60 -9.22 34.14
C PHE A 163 0.74 -9.39 35.40
N GLY A 164 0.31 -10.63 35.67
CA GLY A 164 -0.42 -11.01 36.87
C GLY A 164 0.14 -12.31 37.43
N ASN A 165 0.41 -12.36 38.74
CA ASN A 165 1.03 -13.51 39.42
C ASN A 165 2.31 -14.02 38.72
N GLY A 166 3.13 -13.09 38.20
CA GLY A 166 4.38 -13.42 37.51
C GLY A 166 4.19 -14.08 36.12
N LYS A 167 3.01 -13.96 35.51
CA LYS A 167 2.73 -14.43 34.14
C LYS A 167 2.20 -13.28 33.29
N ALA A 168 2.60 -13.25 32.02
CA ALA A 168 2.00 -12.36 31.04
C ALA A 168 0.49 -12.65 30.93
N LEU A 169 -0.32 -11.59 30.92
CA LEU A 169 -1.77 -11.66 30.74
C LEU A 169 -2.19 -11.49 29.28
N GLY A 170 -1.22 -11.36 28.37
CA GLY A 170 -1.41 -11.27 26.94
C GLY A 170 -0.23 -11.87 26.19
N TRP A 171 -0.25 -11.74 24.86
CA TRP A 171 0.74 -12.29 23.94
C TRP A 171 0.96 -11.31 22.77
N ILE A 172 2.00 -11.53 21.97
CA ILE A 172 2.31 -10.71 20.80
C ILE A 172 2.10 -11.53 19.54
N LEU A 173 1.24 -11.01 18.66
CA LEU A 173 1.12 -11.43 17.26
C LEU A 173 1.95 -10.48 16.39
N GLY A 174 3.03 -10.98 15.80
CA GLY A 174 3.79 -10.29 14.76
C GLY A 174 3.50 -10.87 13.38
N HIS A 175 3.63 -10.06 12.32
CA HIS A 175 3.40 -10.54 10.96
C HIS A 175 4.36 -9.99 9.91
N ASN A 176 4.42 -10.70 8.79
CA ASN A 176 5.18 -10.35 7.58
C ASN A 176 6.70 -10.19 7.80
N MET A 177 7.30 -10.89 8.75
CA MET A 177 8.77 -10.88 8.87
C MET A 177 9.41 -11.67 7.74
N ASP A 178 10.40 -11.12 7.04
CA ASP A 178 11.13 -11.81 5.98
C ASP A 178 12.65 -11.78 6.18
N PRO A 179 13.23 -12.84 6.78
CA PRO A 179 14.67 -12.93 6.98
C PRO A 179 15.49 -12.90 5.68
N SER A 180 14.89 -13.25 4.52
CA SER A 180 15.60 -13.18 3.24
C SER A 180 15.98 -11.74 2.88
N LEU A 181 15.18 -10.77 3.31
CA LEU A 181 15.37 -9.34 3.06
C LEU A 181 16.15 -8.62 4.16
N PHE A 182 16.66 -9.32 5.19
CA PHE A 182 17.55 -8.68 6.16
C PHE A 182 18.86 -8.23 5.51
N SER A 183 19.25 -6.96 5.71
CA SER A 183 20.55 -6.41 5.27
C SER A 183 21.73 -7.09 5.93
N SER A 184 21.55 -7.52 7.17
CA SER A 184 22.60 -8.09 8.01
C SER A 184 21.99 -8.89 9.17
N GLY A 185 22.86 -9.59 9.92
CA GLY A 185 22.46 -10.31 11.12
C GLY A 185 21.97 -11.74 10.87
N ILE A 186 21.26 -12.27 11.87
CA ILE A 186 20.80 -13.66 11.91
C ILE A 186 19.62 -13.82 10.95
N LYS A 187 19.72 -14.76 10.00
CA LYS A 187 18.64 -15.13 9.09
C LYS A 187 17.94 -16.45 9.46
N ASP A 188 18.62 -17.31 10.23
CA ASP A 188 18.05 -18.53 10.79
C ASP A 188 17.25 -18.21 12.06
N ILE A 189 15.95 -17.98 11.89
CA ILE A 189 15.08 -17.56 12.99
C ILE A 189 14.45 -18.79 13.63
N ASN A 190 14.63 -18.93 14.95
CA ASN A 190 14.08 -20.00 15.77
C ASN A 190 13.97 -19.53 17.23
N LYS A 191 13.48 -20.38 18.14
CA LYS A 191 13.29 -20.00 19.55
C LYS A 191 14.60 -19.52 20.20
N GLU A 192 15.74 -20.13 19.86
CA GLU A 192 17.02 -19.85 20.51
C GLU A 192 17.57 -18.50 20.09
N THR A 193 17.49 -18.20 18.79
CA THR A 193 17.91 -16.90 18.26
C THR A 193 16.98 -15.78 18.76
N LEU A 194 15.67 -16.01 18.82
CA LEU A 194 14.71 -15.09 19.45
C LEU A 194 15.04 -14.86 20.93
N ASP A 195 15.10 -15.91 21.75
CA ASP A 195 15.30 -15.78 23.19
C ASP A 195 16.68 -15.21 23.57
N CYS A 196 17.68 -15.35 22.69
CA CYS A 196 18.99 -14.76 22.90
C CYS A 196 18.94 -13.22 22.85
N GLN A 197 18.19 -12.67 21.90
CA GLN A 197 18.11 -11.22 21.63
C GLN A 197 16.99 -10.50 22.38
N LEU A 198 15.88 -11.19 22.68
CA LEU A 198 14.79 -10.61 23.46
C LEU A 198 15.30 -10.20 24.86
N LYS A 199 14.69 -9.14 25.43
CA LYS A 199 14.99 -8.63 26.78
C LYS A 199 13.79 -8.93 27.68
N ILE A 200 13.94 -8.84 29.00
CA ILE A 200 12.79 -8.88 29.92
C ILE A 200 12.05 -7.52 29.77
N PRO A 201 10.71 -7.49 29.63
CA PRO A 201 9.77 -8.62 29.84
C PRO A 201 9.48 -9.49 28.61
N ALA A 202 9.94 -9.14 27.40
CA ALA A 202 9.63 -9.88 26.17
C ALA A 202 9.98 -11.37 26.19
N LYS A 203 11.05 -11.78 26.89
CA LYS A 203 11.37 -13.21 27.11
C LYS A 203 10.27 -14.00 27.83
N GLU A 204 9.41 -13.32 28.59
CA GLU A 204 8.34 -13.92 29.39
C GLU A 204 6.95 -13.78 28.75
N VAL A 205 6.86 -13.00 27.66
CA VAL A 205 5.64 -12.83 26.87
C VAL A 205 5.63 -13.87 25.74
N PRO A 206 4.56 -14.65 25.54
CA PRO A 206 4.43 -15.51 24.36
C PRO A 206 4.42 -14.69 23.07
N ILE A 207 5.26 -15.07 22.11
CA ILE A 207 5.38 -14.41 20.82
C ILE A 207 5.10 -15.41 19.70
N TYR A 208 4.32 -14.99 18.71
CA TYR A 208 4.06 -15.70 17.46
C TYR A 208 4.27 -14.75 16.28
N ILE A 209 5.18 -15.08 15.37
CA ILE A 209 5.53 -14.22 14.22
C ILE A 209 5.27 -14.99 12.94
N THR A 210 4.41 -14.47 12.06
CA THR A 210 4.26 -15.02 10.70
C THR A 210 5.34 -14.49 9.77
N ASN A 211 5.86 -15.36 8.91
CA ASN A 211 6.70 -14.97 7.80
C ASN A 211 5.87 -14.39 6.64
N THR A 212 6.42 -13.48 5.83
CA THR A 212 5.74 -12.88 4.66
C THR A 212 5.24 -13.92 3.65
N SER A 213 5.91 -15.07 3.53
CA SER A 213 5.43 -16.17 2.68
C SER A 213 4.13 -16.81 3.17
N GLY A 214 3.78 -16.62 4.45
CA GLY A 214 2.67 -17.27 5.16
C GLY A 214 2.77 -18.79 5.30
N HIS A 215 3.91 -19.41 4.95
CA HIS A 215 4.18 -20.85 5.12
C HIS A 215 4.98 -21.18 6.38
N LEU A 216 5.53 -20.17 7.05
CA LEU A 216 6.33 -20.31 8.25
C LEU A 216 5.82 -19.39 9.36
N ALA A 217 5.93 -19.86 10.60
CA ALA A 217 5.85 -18.99 11.77
C ALA A 217 6.93 -19.32 12.80
N TYR A 218 7.30 -18.33 13.59
CA TYR A 218 8.33 -18.43 14.62
C TYR A 218 7.73 -18.15 15.99
N ILE A 219 8.02 -19.01 16.96
CA ILE A 219 7.57 -18.90 18.35
C ILE A 219 8.75 -18.95 19.32
N ASN A 220 8.67 -18.15 20.39
CA ASN A 220 9.71 -18.09 21.43
C ASN A 220 9.51 -19.18 22.52
N SER A 221 10.45 -19.31 23.48
CA SER A 221 10.31 -20.32 24.54
C SER A 221 9.11 -20.08 25.46
N ALA A 222 8.66 -18.83 25.63
CA ALA A 222 7.46 -18.52 26.42
C ALA A 222 6.21 -19.13 25.78
N ALA A 223 6.02 -18.97 24.47
CA ALA A 223 4.93 -19.60 23.73
C ALA A 223 5.02 -21.14 23.79
N ILE A 224 6.22 -21.71 23.60
CA ILE A 224 6.43 -23.16 23.72
C ILE A 224 6.03 -23.68 25.11
N LYS A 225 6.36 -22.93 26.18
CA LYS A 225 5.96 -23.28 27.55
C LYS A 225 4.45 -23.28 27.72
N VAL A 226 3.76 -22.27 27.18
CA VAL A 226 2.28 -22.19 27.20
C VAL A 226 1.66 -23.41 26.52
N ILE A 227 2.13 -23.77 25.33
CA ILE A 227 1.64 -24.95 24.60
C ILE A 227 1.92 -26.26 25.37
N LYS A 228 3.10 -26.39 25.99
CA LYS A 228 3.41 -27.54 26.84
C LYS A 228 2.50 -27.65 28.06
N ASP A 229 2.21 -26.54 28.72
CA ASP A 229 1.30 -26.50 29.87
C ASP A 229 -0.13 -26.90 29.45
N TYR A 230 -0.61 -26.40 28.31
CA TYR A 230 -1.89 -26.80 27.70
C TYR A 230 -1.94 -28.30 27.37
N ASN A 231 -0.92 -28.83 26.69
CA ASN A 231 -0.83 -30.26 26.37
C ASN A 231 -0.81 -31.13 27.64
N ASN A 232 -0.13 -30.67 28.70
CA ASN A 232 -0.11 -31.34 30.00
C ASN A 232 -1.49 -31.36 30.66
N GLU A 233 -2.23 -30.25 30.59
CA GLU A 233 -3.60 -30.15 31.14
C GLU A 233 -4.56 -31.10 30.43
N ILE A 234 -4.54 -31.13 29.09
CA ILE A 234 -5.35 -32.04 28.28
C ILE A 234 -5.00 -33.50 28.58
N THR A 235 -3.72 -33.81 28.72
CA THR A 235 -3.27 -35.17 29.01
C THR A 235 -3.72 -35.62 30.39
N LYS A 236 -3.57 -34.77 31.42
CA LYS A 236 -3.98 -35.07 32.80
C LYS A 236 -5.50 -35.18 32.94
N ASN A 237 -6.24 -34.34 32.23
CA ASN A 237 -7.70 -34.23 32.33
C ASN A 237 -8.39 -34.73 31.05
N ARG A 238 -7.92 -35.83 30.46
CA ARG A 238 -8.42 -36.30 29.15
C ARG A 238 -9.93 -36.55 29.12
N SER A 239 -10.50 -36.97 30.25
CA SER A 239 -11.96 -37.14 30.39
C SER A 239 -12.75 -35.83 30.32
N LYS A 240 -12.15 -34.70 30.72
CA LYS A 240 -12.74 -33.36 30.66
C LYS A 240 -12.60 -32.73 29.27
N TYR A 241 -11.56 -33.12 28.52
CA TYR A 241 -11.22 -32.57 27.21
C TYR A 241 -11.02 -33.68 26.16
N PRO A 242 -12.07 -34.47 25.85
CA PRO A 242 -11.95 -35.64 24.97
C PRO A 242 -11.60 -35.27 23.52
N ASP A 243 -12.02 -34.09 23.06
CA ASP A 243 -11.90 -33.63 21.66
C ASP A 243 -10.65 -32.78 21.40
N GLU A 244 -9.97 -32.29 22.45
CA GLU A 244 -8.77 -31.47 22.29
C GLU A 244 -7.57 -32.32 21.84
N LYS A 245 -6.73 -31.78 20.97
CA LYS A 245 -5.56 -32.47 20.41
C LYS A 245 -4.27 -31.93 21.04
N ILE A 246 -3.26 -32.79 21.10
CA ILE A 246 -1.90 -32.37 21.45
C ILE A 246 -1.34 -31.52 20.31
N VAL A 247 -0.76 -30.38 20.65
CA VAL A 247 -0.25 -29.39 19.71
C VAL A 247 1.27 -29.50 19.60
N SER A 248 1.77 -29.62 18.37
CA SER A 248 3.21 -29.54 18.04
C SER A 248 3.69 -28.11 18.21
N THR A 249 4.91 -27.91 18.69
CA THR A 249 5.58 -26.60 18.72
C THR A 249 6.58 -26.44 17.58
N GLY A 250 6.48 -27.31 16.57
CA GLY A 250 7.43 -27.42 15.47
C GLY A 250 8.85 -27.73 15.92
N HIS A 251 9.79 -27.65 14.98
CA HIS A 251 11.20 -27.88 15.26
C HIS A 251 11.86 -26.59 15.78
N ASN A 252 12.38 -26.62 17.01
CA ASN A 252 13.05 -25.47 17.63
C ASN A 252 12.23 -24.16 17.63
N GLY A 253 10.89 -24.25 17.64
CA GLY A 253 10.01 -23.08 17.57
C GLY A 253 9.80 -22.51 16.16
N VAL A 254 10.21 -23.23 15.12
CA VAL A 254 9.82 -22.98 13.72
C VAL A 254 8.63 -23.88 13.41
N LEU A 255 7.51 -23.26 13.04
CA LEU A 255 6.28 -23.93 12.64
C LEU A 255 6.20 -23.93 11.11
N GLU A 256 6.02 -25.11 10.54
CA GLU A 256 5.93 -25.29 9.09
C GLU A 256 4.50 -25.61 8.67
N GLU A 257 4.02 -24.85 7.67
CA GLU A 257 2.69 -24.99 7.09
C GLU A 257 1.54 -24.81 8.09
N LEU A 258 0.31 -24.77 7.56
CA LEU A 258 -0.88 -24.54 8.38
C LEU A 258 -1.12 -25.63 9.43
N SER A 259 -0.65 -26.85 9.20
CA SER A 259 -0.83 -27.97 10.13
C SER A 259 -0.11 -27.76 11.47
N GLU A 260 1.00 -27.02 11.49
CA GLU A 260 1.69 -26.66 12.73
C GLU A 260 1.36 -25.25 13.19
N MET A 261 1.21 -24.31 12.25
CA MET A 261 0.90 -22.91 12.53
C MET A 261 -0.46 -22.71 13.20
N VAL A 262 -1.53 -23.26 12.60
CA VAL A 262 -2.92 -23.00 13.05
C VAL A 262 -3.17 -23.53 14.47
N PRO A 263 -2.81 -24.77 14.83
CA PRO A 263 -3.10 -25.28 16.18
C PRO A 263 -2.37 -24.49 17.29
N VAL A 264 -1.14 -24.02 17.02
CA VAL A 264 -0.42 -23.16 17.98
C VAL A 264 -1.13 -21.82 18.14
N LEU A 265 -1.49 -21.17 17.04
CA LEU A 265 -2.20 -19.89 17.08
C LEU A 265 -3.54 -20.01 17.82
N GLU A 266 -4.37 -21.00 17.46
CA GLU A 266 -5.67 -21.24 18.10
C GLU A 266 -5.53 -21.47 19.61
N THR A 267 -4.46 -22.15 20.03
CA THR A 267 -4.18 -22.37 21.45
C THR A 267 -3.83 -21.06 22.16
N LEU A 268 -3.02 -20.19 21.55
CA LEU A 268 -2.70 -18.88 22.12
C LEU A 268 -3.95 -18.01 22.24
N ILE A 269 -4.77 -17.92 21.18
CA ILE A 269 -6.06 -17.21 21.19
C ILE A 269 -6.98 -17.78 22.27
N LYS A 270 -7.06 -19.11 22.40
CA LYS A 270 -7.87 -19.76 23.43
C LYS A 270 -7.42 -19.42 24.85
N ILE A 271 -6.12 -19.25 25.07
CA ILE A 271 -5.57 -19.00 26.40
C ILE A 271 -5.66 -17.53 26.79
N TYR A 272 -5.45 -16.63 25.82
CA TYR A 272 -5.28 -15.20 26.07
C TYR A 272 -6.47 -14.35 25.64
N ASP A 273 -7.25 -14.78 24.64
CA ASP A 273 -8.31 -13.97 24.02
C ASP A 273 -9.72 -14.53 24.29
N CYS A 274 -9.86 -15.78 24.77
CA CYS A 274 -11.15 -16.41 25.06
C CYS A 274 -11.61 -16.24 26.53
N GLU A 275 -12.93 -16.29 26.74
CA GLU A 275 -13.60 -16.15 28.04
C GLU A 275 -13.22 -17.25 29.04
N LYS A 276 -13.00 -16.87 30.30
CA LYS A 276 -12.97 -17.78 31.46
C LYS A 276 -14.12 -17.41 32.39
N GLU A 277 -14.91 -18.41 32.80
CA GLU A 277 -16.11 -18.24 33.63
C GLU A 277 -15.83 -17.96 35.13
N ASP A 278 -14.58 -17.89 35.59
CA ASP A 278 -14.28 -17.65 37.02
C ASP A 278 -14.22 -16.14 37.37
N ASP A 279 -15.26 -15.68 38.09
CA ASP A 279 -15.36 -14.54 39.03
C ASP A 279 -14.66 -13.19 38.69
N GLY A 280 -14.77 -12.68 37.45
CA GLY A 280 -14.15 -11.39 37.07
C GLY A 280 -14.67 -10.67 35.80
N ILE A 281 -15.93 -10.89 35.43
CA ILE A 281 -16.62 -10.72 34.11
C ILE A 281 -16.51 -9.36 33.33
N LYS A 282 -15.70 -8.36 33.71
CA LYS A 282 -15.66 -7.05 32.97
C LYS A 282 -14.54 -6.86 31.94
N VAL A 283 -13.49 -7.68 31.94
CA VAL A 283 -12.31 -7.46 31.08
C VAL A 283 -12.47 -8.10 29.69
N THR A 284 -13.03 -9.30 29.60
CA THR A 284 -13.06 -10.07 28.34
C THR A 284 -14.04 -9.53 27.30
N PHE A 285 -15.21 -9.06 27.70
CA PHE A 285 -16.17 -8.39 26.78
C PHE A 285 -15.55 -7.16 26.08
N LYS A 286 -14.61 -6.47 26.76
CA LYS A 286 -13.90 -5.33 26.17
C LYS A 286 -12.88 -5.76 25.11
N LEU A 287 -12.20 -6.89 25.27
CA LEU A 287 -11.20 -7.37 24.32
C LEU A 287 -11.81 -7.86 23.00
N LYS A 288 -12.93 -8.60 23.03
CA LYS A 288 -13.64 -9.05 21.80
C LYS A 288 -14.15 -7.87 20.97
N GLN A 289 -14.84 -6.90 21.59
CA GLN A 289 -15.29 -5.69 20.89
C GLN A 289 -14.13 -4.83 20.37
N GLN A 290 -13.02 -4.77 21.12
CA GLN A 290 -11.82 -4.08 20.64
C GLN A 290 -11.22 -4.78 19.41
N ALA A 291 -11.24 -6.11 19.34
CA ALA A 291 -10.77 -6.86 18.17
C ALA A 291 -11.63 -6.61 16.92
N GLU A 292 -12.96 -6.68 17.04
CA GLU A 292 -13.88 -6.40 15.91
C GLU A 292 -13.70 -4.98 15.37
N LYS A 293 -13.63 -3.98 16.28
CA LYS A 293 -13.38 -2.59 15.91
C LYS A 293 -12.04 -2.38 15.21
N ARG A 294 -10.99 -3.10 15.63
CA ARG A 294 -9.67 -3.05 14.96
C ARG A 294 -9.74 -3.59 13.54
N ILE A 295 -10.44 -4.71 13.31
CA ILE A 295 -10.62 -5.28 11.97
C ILE A 295 -11.32 -4.29 11.05
N VAL A 296 -12.41 -3.65 11.49
CA VAL A 296 -13.12 -2.62 10.70
C VAL A 296 -12.19 -1.44 10.39
N GLN A 297 -11.40 -0.98 11.36
CA GLN A 297 -10.41 0.08 11.15
C GLN A 297 -9.34 -0.30 10.12
N GLU A 298 -8.84 -1.53 10.14
CA GLU A 298 -7.87 -2.01 9.16
C GLU A 298 -8.50 -2.17 7.76
N LEU A 299 -9.77 -2.57 7.66
CA LEU A 299 -10.51 -2.58 6.39
C LEU A 299 -10.65 -1.17 5.80
N GLU A 300 -11.04 -0.19 6.62
CA GLU A 300 -11.13 1.20 6.16
C GLU A 300 -9.78 1.75 5.71
N LYS A 301 -8.70 1.46 6.46
CA LYS A 301 -7.33 1.82 6.05
C LYS A 301 -6.93 1.18 4.72
N LEU A 302 -7.28 -0.09 4.52
CA LEU A 302 -7.01 -0.81 3.29
C LEU A 302 -7.72 -0.15 2.10
N PHE A 303 -9.01 0.17 2.23
CA PHE A 303 -9.77 0.86 1.17
C PHE A 303 -9.30 2.30 0.95
N GLU A 304 -8.92 3.03 2.00
CA GLU A 304 -8.29 4.36 1.89
C GLU A 304 -6.96 4.29 1.13
N ASN A 305 -6.14 3.28 1.41
CA ASN A 305 -4.88 3.05 0.69
C ASN A 305 -5.14 2.75 -0.80
N ALA A 306 -6.15 1.94 -1.10
CA ALA A 306 -6.54 1.63 -2.48
C ALA A 306 -6.95 2.89 -3.26
N VAL A 307 -7.92 3.67 -2.76
CA VAL A 307 -8.41 4.84 -3.50
C VAL A 307 -7.40 5.98 -3.56
N SER A 308 -6.54 6.15 -2.54
CA SER A 308 -5.43 7.12 -2.58
C SER A 308 -4.33 6.72 -3.56
N SER A 309 -4.25 5.44 -3.92
CA SER A 309 -3.39 4.92 -4.98
C SER A 309 -4.07 4.85 -6.36
N GLY A 310 -5.28 5.39 -6.50
CA GLY A 310 -6.02 5.44 -7.77
C GLY A 310 -6.80 4.16 -8.11
N ILE A 311 -6.97 3.23 -7.16
CA ILE A 311 -7.64 1.94 -7.36
C ILE A 311 -9.14 2.07 -7.04
N THR A 312 -10.02 1.59 -7.94
CA THR A 312 -11.47 1.53 -7.67
C THR A 312 -12.07 0.13 -7.81
N TYR A 313 -11.29 -0.86 -8.25
CA TYR A 313 -11.71 -2.26 -8.32
C TYR A 313 -10.65 -3.15 -7.68
N MET A 314 -11.08 -4.05 -6.80
CA MET A 314 -10.22 -4.99 -6.09
C MET A 314 -10.79 -6.40 -6.23
N LEU A 315 -10.02 -7.36 -6.73
CA LEU A 315 -10.44 -8.77 -6.78
C LEU A 315 -9.82 -9.54 -5.61
N ASP A 316 -10.66 -9.96 -4.67
CA ASP A 316 -10.22 -10.82 -3.58
C ASP A 316 -9.99 -12.25 -4.10
N ALA A 317 -8.76 -12.73 -3.97
CA ALA A 317 -8.32 -13.95 -4.59
C ALA A 317 -8.67 -15.22 -3.81
N ALA A 318 -9.26 -15.13 -2.60
CA ALA A 318 -9.63 -16.32 -1.83
C ALA A 318 -10.70 -16.02 -0.78
N LEU A 319 -11.97 -16.24 -1.16
CA LEU A 319 -13.14 -16.02 -0.33
C LEU A 319 -13.78 -17.33 0.14
N ASP A 320 -14.29 -17.31 1.36
CA ASP A 320 -15.33 -18.21 1.85
C ASP A 320 -16.72 -17.54 1.87
N GLU A 321 -17.76 -18.29 2.25
CA GLU A 321 -19.15 -17.83 2.27
C GLU A 321 -19.35 -16.60 3.18
N ARG A 322 -18.62 -16.56 4.29
CA ARG A 322 -18.72 -15.49 5.28
C ARG A 322 -18.11 -14.21 4.73
N GLN A 323 -16.93 -14.30 4.13
CA GLN A 323 -16.27 -13.16 3.51
C GLN A 323 -17.06 -12.61 2.31
N ILE A 324 -17.70 -13.47 1.52
CA ILE A 324 -18.62 -13.04 0.44
C ILE A 324 -19.72 -12.16 1.01
N GLY A 325 -20.38 -12.59 2.10
CA GLY A 325 -21.44 -11.81 2.75
C GLY A 325 -20.95 -10.45 3.23
N ILE A 326 -19.78 -10.41 3.86
CA ILE A 326 -19.16 -9.17 4.36
C ILE A 326 -18.79 -8.22 3.21
N LEU A 327 -18.04 -8.70 2.22
CA LEU A 327 -17.53 -7.85 1.14
C LEU A 327 -18.62 -7.40 0.18
N LYS A 328 -19.70 -8.17 0.02
CA LYS A 328 -20.87 -7.71 -0.73
C LYS A 328 -21.49 -6.47 -0.08
N ALA A 329 -21.61 -6.44 1.25
CA ALA A 329 -22.12 -5.26 1.97
C ALA A 329 -21.19 -4.05 1.80
N TYR A 330 -19.87 -4.25 1.82
CA TYR A 330 -18.90 -3.18 1.55
C TYR A 330 -18.94 -2.69 0.10
N ALA A 331 -19.18 -3.55 -0.88
CA ALA A 331 -19.17 -3.17 -2.29
C ALA A 331 -20.28 -2.16 -2.66
N GLU A 332 -21.46 -2.32 -2.04
CA GLU A 332 -22.66 -1.52 -2.30
C GLU A 332 -22.47 -0.05 -1.88
N THR A 333 -21.85 0.20 -0.71
CA THR A 333 -21.69 1.55 -0.13
C THR A 333 -20.24 2.05 -0.13
N GLY A 334 -19.28 1.18 -0.38
CA GLY A 334 -17.87 1.42 -0.15
C GLY A 334 -17.15 2.18 -1.27
N LYS A 335 -15.88 2.50 -0.99
CA LYS A 335 -15.00 3.34 -1.82
C LYS A 335 -14.51 2.62 -3.09
N VAL A 336 -14.65 1.29 -3.16
CA VAL A 336 -14.22 0.45 -4.28
C VAL A 336 -15.34 -0.52 -4.70
N ARG A 337 -15.16 -1.12 -5.88
CA ARG A 337 -15.89 -2.29 -6.39
C ARG A 337 -15.10 -3.54 -6.05
N ILE A 338 -15.79 -4.66 -5.85
CA ILE A 338 -15.17 -5.89 -5.37
C ILE A 338 -15.45 -7.06 -6.31
N GLY A 339 -14.38 -7.64 -6.84
CA GLY A 339 -14.40 -8.96 -7.44
C GLY A 339 -14.04 -10.01 -6.39
N GLY A 340 -14.37 -11.27 -6.65
CA GLY A 340 -14.01 -12.35 -5.75
C GLY A 340 -13.75 -13.68 -6.45
N ALA A 341 -12.95 -14.51 -5.79
CA ALA A 341 -12.77 -15.92 -6.13
C ALA A 341 -13.07 -16.81 -4.93
N TYR A 342 -13.91 -17.82 -5.10
CA TYR A 342 -14.25 -18.72 -4.01
C TYR A 342 -13.17 -19.79 -3.83
N LEU A 343 -12.58 -19.90 -2.65
CA LEU A 343 -11.48 -20.82 -2.35
C LEU A 343 -11.97 -22.27 -2.35
N ILE A 344 -11.34 -23.11 -3.18
CA ILE A 344 -11.57 -24.55 -3.23
C ILE A 344 -10.29 -25.28 -2.87
N ASP A 345 -10.29 -25.92 -1.70
CA ASP A 345 -9.16 -26.69 -1.19
C ASP A 345 -9.34 -28.20 -1.51
N SER A 346 -10.56 -28.73 -1.49
CA SER A 346 -10.84 -30.16 -1.73
C SER A 346 -11.94 -30.44 -2.72
N LEU A 347 -11.93 -31.67 -3.26
CA LEU A 347 -13.06 -32.20 -4.03
C LEU A 347 -14.37 -32.21 -3.23
N ASP A 348 -14.30 -32.51 -1.93
CA ASP A 348 -15.47 -32.52 -1.04
C ASP A 348 -16.08 -31.11 -0.93
N LYS A 349 -15.25 -30.10 -0.65
CA LYS A 349 -15.67 -28.69 -0.64
C LYS A 349 -16.27 -28.29 -1.98
N LEU A 350 -15.63 -28.63 -3.10
CA LEU A 350 -16.17 -28.30 -4.43
C LEU A 350 -17.54 -28.94 -4.66
N ASN A 351 -17.67 -30.23 -4.42
CA ASN A 351 -18.92 -30.97 -4.66
C ASN A 351 -20.07 -30.48 -3.80
N THR A 352 -19.79 -30.03 -2.57
CA THR A 352 -20.80 -29.53 -1.63
C THR A 352 -21.16 -28.07 -1.85
N SER A 353 -20.23 -27.23 -2.33
CA SER A 353 -20.44 -25.79 -2.49
C SER A 353 -20.87 -25.36 -3.91
N ILE A 354 -20.36 -26.01 -4.97
CA ILE A 354 -20.46 -25.49 -6.35
C ILE A 354 -21.89 -25.23 -6.81
N GLY A 355 -22.85 -26.06 -6.39
CA GLY A 355 -24.27 -25.87 -6.72
C GLY A 355 -24.89 -24.64 -6.06
N SER A 356 -24.44 -24.28 -4.85
CA SER A 356 -24.92 -23.10 -4.11
C SER A 356 -24.29 -21.78 -4.55
N LEU A 357 -23.12 -21.81 -5.21
CA LEU A 357 -22.45 -20.61 -5.72
C LEU A 357 -23.19 -19.96 -6.89
N GLY A 358 -24.10 -20.70 -7.54
CA GLY A 358 -24.81 -20.23 -8.73
C GLY A 358 -23.96 -20.30 -9.99
N LEU A 359 -24.25 -19.44 -10.97
CA LEU A 359 -23.49 -19.35 -12.21
C LEU A 359 -22.27 -18.44 -12.03
N PRO A 360 -21.11 -18.77 -12.64
CA PRO A 360 -19.95 -17.88 -12.62
C PRO A 360 -20.30 -16.52 -13.22
N ASN A 361 -19.73 -15.45 -12.68
CA ASN A 361 -19.90 -14.08 -13.18
C ASN A 361 -21.35 -13.56 -13.18
N SER A 362 -22.22 -14.09 -12.31
CA SER A 362 -23.61 -13.65 -12.17
C SER A 362 -23.80 -12.43 -11.26
N GLY A 363 -22.71 -11.77 -10.85
CA GLY A 363 -22.75 -10.57 -10.03
C GLY A 363 -23.07 -9.29 -10.81
N ASP A 364 -22.97 -8.17 -10.11
CA ASP A 364 -23.21 -6.83 -10.65
C ASP A 364 -21.94 -5.96 -10.60
N GLU A 365 -22.09 -4.69 -10.96
CA GLU A 365 -20.97 -3.75 -11.02
C GLU A 365 -20.36 -3.38 -9.67
N TYR A 366 -21.00 -3.74 -8.57
CA TYR A 366 -20.48 -3.53 -7.23
C TYR A 366 -19.75 -4.78 -6.75
N PHE A 367 -20.40 -5.94 -6.84
CA PHE A 367 -19.83 -7.21 -6.42
C PHE A 367 -19.96 -8.31 -7.49
N ASN A 368 -18.84 -8.92 -7.87
CA ASN A 368 -18.82 -10.04 -8.82
C ASN A 368 -17.93 -11.21 -8.36
N LEU A 369 -18.55 -12.36 -8.08
CA LEU A 369 -17.83 -13.61 -7.85
C LEU A 369 -17.49 -14.25 -9.20
N ALA A 370 -16.22 -14.16 -9.60
CA ALA A 370 -15.78 -14.45 -10.96
C ALA A 370 -15.11 -15.82 -11.11
N PHE A 371 -14.43 -16.30 -10.06
CA PHE A 371 -13.54 -17.45 -10.15
C PHE A 371 -13.76 -18.46 -9.02
N LEU A 372 -13.30 -19.69 -9.25
CA LEU A 372 -12.83 -20.57 -8.19
C LEU A 372 -11.32 -20.38 -8.02
N LYS A 373 -10.84 -20.22 -6.77
CA LYS A 373 -9.41 -20.17 -6.46
C LYS A 373 -8.91 -21.57 -6.11
N LEU A 374 -7.84 -21.97 -6.80
CA LEU A 374 -7.08 -23.19 -6.51
C LEU A 374 -5.64 -22.83 -6.12
N ILE A 375 -4.98 -23.70 -5.36
CA ILE A 375 -3.60 -23.48 -4.91
C ILE A 375 -2.76 -24.71 -5.22
N ALA A 376 -1.93 -24.62 -6.25
CA ALA A 376 -1.14 -25.75 -6.75
C ALA A 376 0.12 -26.03 -5.91
N ASP A 377 0.81 -24.98 -5.46
CA ASP A 377 2.03 -25.06 -4.66
C ASP A 377 2.13 -23.92 -3.63
N GLY A 378 3.30 -23.77 -3.00
CA GLY A 378 3.59 -22.70 -2.04
C GLY A 378 4.32 -21.50 -2.65
N SER A 379 5.28 -20.94 -1.90
CA SER A 379 6.05 -19.74 -2.25
C SER A 379 7.52 -20.08 -2.48
N SER A 380 8.15 -19.43 -3.46
CA SER A 380 9.58 -19.58 -3.71
C SER A 380 10.44 -18.97 -2.60
N GLN A 381 9.99 -17.90 -1.93
CA GLN A 381 10.65 -17.32 -0.76
C GLN A 381 10.60 -18.25 0.45
N GLY A 382 9.49 -18.98 0.61
CA GLY A 382 9.28 -19.99 1.65
C GLY A 382 9.88 -21.37 1.31
N LEU A 383 10.55 -21.51 0.16
CA LEU A 383 11.12 -22.78 -0.35
C LEU A 383 10.07 -23.89 -0.61
N THR A 384 8.80 -23.52 -0.76
CA THR A 384 7.68 -24.44 -0.92
C THR A 384 7.05 -24.40 -2.32
N GLY A 385 7.45 -23.45 -3.18
CA GLY A 385 7.09 -23.45 -4.60
C GLY A 385 7.62 -24.69 -5.32
N TYR A 386 6.77 -25.41 -6.05
CA TYR A 386 7.06 -26.76 -6.56
C TYR A 386 7.77 -26.73 -7.92
N GLN A 387 9.04 -27.11 -7.91
CA GLN A 387 9.97 -26.99 -9.02
C GLN A 387 10.46 -28.34 -9.55
N TYR A 388 11.08 -28.35 -10.73
CA TYR A 388 11.85 -29.51 -11.21
C TYR A 388 13.26 -29.58 -10.62
N THR A 389 13.84 -28.41 -10.34
CA THR A 389 15.23 -28.29 -9.87
C THR A 389 15.25 -27.90 -8.40
N PRO A 390 16.15 -28.47 -7.58
CA PRO A 390 16.33 -28.07 -6.19
C PRO A 390 16.63 -26.58 -6.00
N TYR A 391 16.25 -25.96 -4.88
CA TYR A 391 16.66 -24.60 -4.50
C TYR A 391 18.19 -24.47 -4.32
N ASP A 392 18.75 -23.28 -4.58
CA ASP A 392 20.19 -22.99 -4.53
C ASP A 392 20.71 -22.71 -3.10
N CYS A 393 19.89 -22.11 -2.22
CA CYS A 393 20.30 -21.66 -0.86
C CYS A 393 20.41 -22.80 0.18
N ASN A 394 20.91 -23.96 -0.22
CA ASN A 394 20.79 -25.20 0.52
C ASN A 394 21.80 -25.39 1.69
N GLU A 395 22.25 -24.30 2.33
CA GLU A 395 23.24 -24.34 3.43
C GLU A 395 22.74 -25.10 4.68
N ASN A 396 21.41 -25.19 4.86
CA ASN A 396 20.82 -25.96 5.97
C ASN A 396 21.05 -27.48 5.86
N TYR A 397 21.33 -28.03 4.66
CA TYR A 397 21.49 -29.47 4.48
C TYR A 397 22.91 -29.98 4.68
N ASP A 398 23.94 -29.14 4.51
CA ASP A 398 25.31 -29.52 4.85
C ASP A 398 25.46 -29.83 6.35
N VAL A 399 24.66 -29.16 7.20
CA VAL A 399 24.59 -29.44 8.65
C VAL A 399 23.98 -30.82 8.91
N PHE A 400 22.97 -31.24 8.14
CA PHE A 400 22.32 -32.55 8.28
C PHE A 400 23.15 -33.69 7.67
N ALA A 401 23.88 -33.44 6.58
CA ALA A 401 24.83 -34.38 6.01
C ALA A 401 26.05 -34.60 6.92
N GLN A 402 26.51 -33.58 7.64
CA GLN A 402 27.54 -33.72 8.67
C GLN A 402 27.03 -34.40 9.95
N ALA A 403 25.73 -34.34 10.23
CA ALA A 403 25.11 -35.06 11.36
C ALA A 403 25.02 -36.59 11.14
N GLU A 404 25.13 -37.08 9.91
CA GLU A 404 25.34 -38.53 9.67
C GLU A 404 26.71 -39.00 10.21
N GLN A 405 27.67 -38.10 10.41
CA GLN A 405 29.03 -38.38 10.89
C GLN A 405 29.21 -38.19 12.41
N SER A 406 28.15 -37.89 13.18
CA SER A 406 28.21 -37.63 14.64
C SER A 406 27.48 -38.68 15.51
N ASP A 407 27.62 -38.57 16.83
CA ASP A 407 27.16 -39.52 17.86
C ASP A 407 25.63 -39.48 18.16
N PHE A 408 24.80 -39.10 17.18
CA PHE A 408 23.35 -39.10 17.35
C PHE A 408 22.76 -40.51 17.48
N SER A 409 21.61 -40.62 18.15
CA SER A 409 20.88 -41.88 18.28
C SER A 409 20.37 -42.36 16.91
N GLU A 410 20.16 -43.67 16.75
CA GLU A 410 19.69 -44.25 15.48
C GLU A 410 18.31 -43.71 15.05
N ALA A 411 17.46 -43.32 16.01
CA ALA A 411 16.17 -42.69 15.73
C ALA A 411 16.35 -41.26 15.20
N ASP A 412 17.32 -40.51 15.76
CA ASP A 412 17.65 -39.16 15.30
C ASP A 412 18.33 -39.21 13.93
N LYS A 413 19.25 -40.16 13.69
CA LYS A 413 19.86 -40.40 12.37
C LYS A 413 18.83 -40.74 11.31
N ASN A 414 17.85 -41.58 11.63
CA ASN A 414 16.75 -41.86 10.70
C ASN A 414 15.85 -40.64 10.47
N LYS A 415 15.63 -39.80 11.49
CA LYS A 415 14.86 -38.56 11.34
C LYS A 415 15.61 -37.52 10.49
N ILE A 416 16.91 -37.38 10.71
CA ILE A 416 17.85 -36.54 9.95
C ILE A 416 17.95 -37.03 8.50
N LYS A 417 18.03 -38.34 8.27
CA LYS A 417 18.01 -38.92 6.93
C LYS A 417 16.69 -38.63 6.20
N ASN A 418 15.55 -38.74 6.90
CA ASN A 418 14.26 -38.36 6.31
C ASN A 418 14.11 -36.85 6.08
N LEU A 419 14.79 -36.00 6.87
CA LEU A 419 14.90 -34.55 6.67
C LEU A 419 15.80 -34.24 5.47
N ALA A 420 16.93 -34.92 5.32
CA ALA A 420 17.80 -34.87 4.14
C ALA A 420 17.08 -35.33 2.84
N GLU A 421 16.05 -36.17 3.00
CA GLU A 421 15.15 -36.63 1.94
C GLU A 421 13.90 -35.73 1.76
N GLN A 422 13.75 -34.62 2.50
CA GLN A 422 12.67 -33.64 2.29
C GLN A 422 12.83 -32.89 0.98
N ASN A 423 11.70 -32.43 0.43
CA ASN A 423 11.61 -32.01 -0.96
C ASN A 423 12.29 -30.65 -1.21
N ILE A 424 13.58 -30.70 -1.53
CA ILE A 424 14.40 -29.55 -1.97
C ILE A 424 13.87 -28.86 -3.23
N THR A 425 12.81 -29.40 -3.85
CA THR A 425 12.12 -28.80 -5.00
C THR A 425 10.74 -28.24 -4.61
N GLY A 426 10.45 -27.98 -3.33
CA GLY A 426 9.15 -27.48 -2.86
C GLY A 426 8.04 -28.54 -2.87
N LEU A 427 6.77 -28.18 -2.72
CA LEU A 427 5.68 -29.15 -2.55
C LEU A 427 4.47 -28.84 -3.44
N PHE A 428 3.93 -29.88 -4.06
CA PHE A 428 2.63 -29.81 -4.73
C PHE A 428 1.53 -30.08 -3.69
N ASN A 429 0.53 -29.20 -3.62
CA ASN A 429 -0.50 -29.22 -2.57
C ASN A 429 -1.47 -30.40 -2.65
N TYR A 430 -1.36 -31.25 -3.68
CA TYR A 430 -2.24 -32.40 -3.88
C TYR A 430 -1.42 -33.69 -3.90
N GLY A 431 -1.72 -34.61 -2.97
CA GLY A 431 -0.97 -35.86 -2.78
C GLY A 431 -1.06 -36.86 -3.94
N TYR A 432 -2.06 -36.71 -4.83
CA TYR A 432 -2.18 -37.44 -6.10
C TYR A 432 -2.71 -36.50 -7.20
N PRO A 433 -2.12 -36.45 -8.42
CA PRO A 433 -2.59 -35.58 -9.50
C PRO A 433 -4.07 -35.75 -9.89
N LEU A 434 -4.67 -36.89 -9.55
CA LEU A 434 -6.08 -37.18 -9.83
C LEU A 434 -7.05 -36.25 -9.12
N GLU A 435 -6.73 -35.78 -7.90
CA GLU A 435 -7.61 -34.86 -7.17
C GLU A 435 -7.66 -33.50 -7.86
N PHE A 436 -6.49 -32.91 -8.13
CA PHE A 436 -6.38 -31.63 -8.81
C PHE A 436 -6.99 -31.66 -10.22
N ASN A 437 -6.74 -32.73 -10.98
CA ASN A 437 -7.38 -32.92 -12.29
C ASN A 437 -8.90 -33.08 -12.16
N GLY A 438 -9.37 -33.73 -11.08
CA GLY A 438 -10.79 -33.86 -10.75
C GLY A 438 -11.43 -32.50 -10.47
N LEU A 439 -10.78 -31.66 -9.65
CA LEU A 439 -11.21 -30.29 -9.35
C LEU A 439 -11.34 -29.48 -10.63
N MET A 440 -10.29 -29.46 -11.46
CA MET A 440 -10.27 -28.71 -12.71
C MET A 440 -11.35 -29.19 -13.69
N ARG A 441 -11.54 -30.52 -13.79
CA ARG A 441 -12.59 -31.11 -14.63
C ARG A 441 -13.99 -30.74 -14.15
N ILE A 442 -14.25 -30.78 -12.84
CA ILE A 442 -15.56 -30.41 -12.29
C ILE A 442 -15.80 -28.91 -12.50
N ALA A 443 -14.83 -28.05 -12.18
CA ALA A 443 -14.91 -26.61 -12.46
C ALA A 443 -15.24 -26.35 -13.95
N ASN A 444 -14.53 -27.04 -14.86
CA ASN A 444 -14.79 -26.93 -16.30
C ASN A 444 -16.20 -27.37 -16.69
N ASN A 445 -16.67 -28.50 -16.18
CA ASN A 445 -18.01 -29.03 -16.48
C ASN A 445 -19.15 -28.11 -16.01
N TYR A 446 -18.94 -27.37 -14.92
CA TYR A 446 -19.89 -26.38 -14.41
C TYR A 446 -19.68 -24.97 -14.99
N GLY A 447 -18.72 -24.81 -15.91
CA GLY A 447 -18.44 -23.55 -16.58
C GLY A 447 -17.68 -22.52 -15.75
N TRP A 448 -17.20 -22.88 -14.55
CA TRP A 448 -16.47 -21.97 -13.67
C TRP A 448 -15.04 -21.73 -14.20
N PRO A 449 -14.65 -20.45 -14.41
CA PRO A 449 -13.25 -20.04 -14.50
C PRO A 449 -12.49 -20.38 -13.23
N THR A 450 -11.21 -20.67 -13.39
CA THR A 450 -10.30 -20.87 -12.27
C THR A 450 -9.16 -19.85 -12.30
N MET A 451 -8.81 -19.37 -11.11
CA MET A 451 -7.56 -18.70 -10.87
C MET A 451 -6.69 -19.61 -10.01
N THR A 452 -5.58 -20.08 -10.56
CA THR A 452 -4.74 -21.11 -9.92
C THR A 452 -3.42 -20.49 -9.48
N HIS A 453 -3.13 -20.49 -8.19
CA HIS A 453 -1.81 -20.15 -7.67
C HIS A 453 -0.79 -21.20 -8.12
N ALA A 454 0.27 -20.78 -8.82
CA ALA A 454 1.43 -21.62 -9.13
C ALA A 454 2.71 -20.77 -9.29
N ASN A 455 3.71 -21.01 -8.43
CA ASN A 455 4.99 -20.31 -8.50
C ASN A 455 6.06 -21.11 -9.26
N GLY A 456 6.23 -22.38 -8.89
CA GLY A 456 7.27 -23.23 -9.43
C GLY A 456 6.95 -23.74 -10.85
N ASP A 457 8.00 -24.00 -11.62
CA ASP A 457 7.89 -24.45 -13.02
C ASP A 457 7.14 -25.79 -13.13
N HIS A 458 7.36 -26.71 -12.19
CA HIS A 458 6.64 -27.98 -12.15
C HIS A 458 5.18 -27.81 -11.71
N ALA A 459 4.86 -26.86 -10.82
CA ALA A 459 3.47 -26.54 -10.48
C ALA A 459 2.69 -25.98 -11.68
N ILE A 460 3.33 -25.09 -12.46
CA ILE A 460 2.75 -24.53 -13.69
C ILE A 460 2.47 -25.65 -14.69
N ASP A 461 3.44 -26.52 -14.98
CA ASP A 461 3.25 -27.66 -15.89
C ASP A 461 2.10 -28.58 -15.47
N ARG A 462 2.00 -28.89 -14.17
CA ARG A 462 0.91 -29.71 -13.63
C ARG A 462 -0.43 -29.03 -13.80
N THR A 463 -0.47 -27.71 -13.60
CA THR A 463 -1.66 -26.90 -13.78
C THR A 463 -2.14 -26.94 -15.23
N LEU A 464 -1.25 -26.72 -16.19
CA LEU A 464 -1.58 -26.79 -17.62
C LEU A 464 -2.02 -28.20 -18.06
N SER A 465 -1.38 -29.23 -17.52
CA SER A 465 -1.80 -30.62 -17.75
C SER A 465 -3.21 -30.90 -17.24
N ALA A 466 -3.60 -30.34 -16.08
CA ALA A 466 -4.94 -30.47 -15.54
C ALA A 466 -5.99 -29.78 -16.42
N PHE A 467 -5.68 -28.57 -16.92
CA PHE A 467 -6.52 -27.85 -17.87
C PHE A 467 -6.74 -28.63 -19.18
N LYS A 468 -5.68 -29.20 -19.75
CA LYS A 468 -5.76 -30.09 -20.93
C LYS A 468 -6.69 -31.27 -20.67
N GLN A 469 -6.53 -31.94 -19.53
CA GLN A 469 -7.32 -33.12 -19.15
C GLN A 469 -8.78 -32.79 -18.80
N ALA A 470 -9.05 -31.57 -18.32
CA ALA A 470 -10.40 -31.10 -18.07
C ALA A 470 -11.22 -30.92 -19.36
N GLY A 471 -10.57 -30.89 -20.53
CA GLY A 471 -11.23 -30.79 -21.82
C GLY A 471 -11.56 -29.35 -22.21
N ILE A 472 -10.73 -28.38 -21.83
CA ILE A 472 -10.84 -27.02 -22.37
C ILE A 472 -10.68 -27.07 -23.88
N THR A 473 -11.61 -26.47 -24.60
CA THR A 473 -11.64 -26.44 -26.06
C THR A 473 -11.41 -25.03 -26.59
N GLU A 474 -11.02 -24.92 -27.86
CA GLU A 474 -10.98 -23.64 -28.61
C GLU A 474 -12.29 -22.84 -28.51
N LYS A 475 -13.44 -23.52 -28.36
CA LYS A 475 -14.74 -22.85 -28.23
C LYS A 475 -14.98 -22.22 -26.86
N THR A 476 -14.34 -22.76 -25.82
CA THR A 476 -14.60 -22.36 -24.42
C THR A 476 -13.50 -21.47 -23.88
N LYS A 477 -12.28 -21.53 -24.41
CA LYS A 477 -11.10 -20.87 -23.82
C LYS A 477 -11.26 -19.36 -23.61
N GLU A 478 -11.76 -18.64 -24.60
CA GLU A 478 -11.94 -17.17 -24.54
C GLU A 478 -13.00 -16.72 -23.52
N GLN A 479 -14.02 -17.55 -23.30
CA GLN A 479 -15.10 -17.25 -22.34
C GLN A 479 -14.67 -17.54 -20.91
N ARG A 480 -13.78 -18.53 -20.73
CA ARG A 480 -13.33 -18.98 -19.43
C ARG A 480 -12.35 -18.00 -18.80
N ARG A 481 -11.44 -17.41 -19.59
CA ARG A 481 -10.41 -16.47 -19.07
C ARG A 481 -9.68 -17.05 -17.85
N ASP A 482 -9.40 -18.36 -17.89
CA ASP A 482 -8.65 -19.04 -16.84
C ASP A 482 -7.27 -18.39 -16.70
N ARG A 483 -6.76 -18.36 -15.48
CA ARG A 483 -5.51 -17.67 -15.19
C ARG A 483 -4.68 -18.39 -14.16
N ILE A 484 -3.37 -18.20 -14.27
CA ILE A 484 -2.39 -18.66 -13.28
C ILE A 484 -1.88 -17.43 -12.54
N GLU A 485 -2.04 -17.44 -11.22
CA GLU A 485 -1.55 -16.39 -10.33
C GLU A 485 -0.09 -16.60 -10.00
N HIS A 486 0.61 -15.48 -9.85
CA HIS A 486 2.07 -15.37 -9.72
C HIS A 486 2.77 -15.82 -11.00
N CYS A 487 2.54 -17.06 -11.43
CA CYS A 487 3.05 -17.64 -12.66
C CYS A 487 4.55 -17.39 -12.80
N SER A 488 5.28 -17.60 -11.69
CA SER A 488 6.58 -16.97 -11.51
C SER A 488 7.67 -17.59 -12.37
N LEU A 489 7.79 -18.92 -12.46
CA LEU A 489 8.83 -19.55 -13.29
C LEU A 489 8.26 -20.02 -14.63
N LEU A 490 8.32 -19.13 -15.63
CA LEU A 490 7.83 -19.41 -16.98
C LEU A 490 8.94 -19.82 -17.95
N SER A 491 8.56 -20.63 -18.94
CA SER A 491 9.39 -21.00 -20.08
C SER A 491 8.65 -20.68 -21.39
N PRO A 492 9.36 -20.54 -22.52
CA PRO A 492 8.71 -20.40 -23.82
C PRO A 492 7.72 -21.53 -24.15
N SER A 493 8.02 -22.76 -23.72
CA SER A 493 7.12 -23.90 -23.91
C SER A 493 5.84 -23.80 -23.08
N THR A 494 5.94 -23.37 -21.81
CA THR A 494 4.75 -23.22 -20.97
C THR A 494 3.88 -22.05 -21.41
N MET A 495 4.49 -20.95 -21.88
CA MET A 495 3.74 -19.85 -22.48
C MET A 495 3.02 -20.26 -23.78
N ALA A 496 3.67 -21.01 -24.67
CA ALA A 496 3.00 -21.53 -25.88
C ALA A 496 1.80 -22.43 -25.54
N GLU A 497 1.90 -23.22 -24.47
CA GLU A 497 0.81 -24.05 -23.99
C GLU A 497 -0.34 -23.24 -23.37
N MET A 498 -0.01 -22.22 -22.56
CA MET A 498 -0.97 -21.28 -22.02
C MET A 498 -1.74 -20.56 -23.14
N GLU A 499 -1.05 -20.09 -24.18
CA GLU A 499 -1.67 -19.44 -25.35
C GLU A 499 -2.65 -20.40 -26.06
N HIS A 500 -2.22 -21.65 -26.28
CA HIS A 500 -3.09 -22.66 -26.89
C HIS A 500 -4.36 -22.89 -26.06
N LEU A 501 -4.22 -22.98 -24.74
CA LEU A 501 -5.32 -23.20 -23.81
C LEU A 501 -6.15 -21.94 -23.50
N GLY A 502 -5.73 -20.76 -23.96
CA GLY A 502 -6.35 -19.48 -23.63
C GLY A 502 -6.23 -19.09 -22.15
N ILE A 503 -5.13 -19.49 -21.51
CA ILE A 503 -4.81 -19.20 -20.12
C ILE A 503 -3.86 -17.99 -20.08
N SER A 504 -4.12 -17.06 -19.16
CA SER A 504 -3.27 -15.87 -19.00
C SER A 504 -2.55 -15.82 -17.64
N PRO A 505 -1.34 -15.22 -17.56
CA PRO A 505 -0.66 -15.00 -16.28
C PRO A 505 -1.14 -13.72 -15.57
N SER A 506 -1.09 -13.74 -14.24
CA SER A 506 -1.27 -12.60 -13.34
C SER A 506 -0.02 -12.52 -12.45
N PHE A 507 0.79 -11.47 -12.58
CA PHE A 507 2.14 -11.43 -12.01
C PHE A 507 2.24 -10.61 -10.72
N THR A 508 2.86 -11.18 -9.69
CA THR A 508 3.30 -10.44 -8.49
C THR A 508 4.66 -9.79 -8.77
N ILE A 509 4.67 -8.69 -9.54
CA ILE A 509 5.92 -8.07 -10.02
C ILE A 509 6.87 -7.60 -8.91
N GLY A 510 6.38 -7.51 -7.68
CA GLY A 510 7.22 -7.37 -6.49
C GLY A 510 8.27 -8.47 -6.32
N HIS A 511 8.06 -9.69 -6.86
CA HIS A 511 9.09 -10.73 -6.93
C HIS A 511 10.35 -10.26 -7.65
N VAL A 512 10.19 -9.48 -8.73
CA VAL A 512 11.31 -8.85 -9.45
C VAL A 512 11.88 -7.69 -8.64
N GLY A 513 11.01 -6.77 -8.23
CA GLY A 513 11.42 -5.52 -7.63
C GLY A 513 12.04 -5.69 -6.24
N TYR A 514 11.37 -6.39 -5.34
CA TYR A 514 11.84 -6.56 -3.95
C TYR A 514 12.75 -7.77 -3.78
N TRP A 515 12.44 -8.92 -4.41
CA TRP A 515 13.19 -10.17 -4.19
C TRP A 515 14.12 -10.58 -5.33
N GLY A 516 14.12 -9.89 -6.48
CA GLY A 516 14.85 -10.36 -7.67
C GLY A 516 16.32 -10.64 -7.40
N TRP A 517 16.97 -9.80 -6.57
CA TRP A 517 18.36 -10.01 -6.15
C TRP A 517 18.54 -11.31 -5.34
N ASN A 518 17.68 -11.54 -4.36
CA ASN A 518 17.72 -12.72 -3.51
C ASN A 518 17.36 -13.99 -4.29
N PHE A 519 16.39 -13.92 -5.21
CA PHE A 519 16.09 -15.04 -6.10
C PHE A 519 17.29 -15.41 -6.98
N LYS A 520 17.92 -14.41 -7.60
CA LYS A 520 19.10 -14.58 -8.45
C LYS A 520 20.31 -15.13 -7.72
N ASN A 521 20.64 -14.61 -6.54
CA ASN A 521 21.93 -14.86 -5.90
C ASN A 521 21.87 -15.86 -4.74
N THR A 522 20.67 -16.16 -4.23
CA THR A 522 20.50 -16.98 -3.03
C THR A 522 19.54 -18.13 -3.29
N ILE A 523 18.31 -17.86 -3.74
CA ILE A 523 17.20 -18.83 -3.61
C ILE A 523 17.14 -19.81 -4.79
N ILE A 524 17.15 -19.33 -6.04
CA ILE A 524 16.93 -20.16 -7.24
C ILE A 524 18.03 -20.02 -8.31
N GLY A 525 18.98 -19.10 -8.13
CA GLY A 525 20.07 -18.90 -9.06
C GLY A 525 19.69 -18.08 -10.29
N GLN A 526 20.69 -17.53 -10.98
CA GLN A 526 20.51 -16.62 -12.13
C GLN A 526 19.64 -17.23 -13.23
N GLN A 527 19.89 -18.48 -13.64
CA GLN A 527 19.20 -19.10 -14.78
C GLN A 527 17.68 -19.18 -14.57
N ARG A 528 17.23 -19.51 -13.35
CA ARG A 528 15.81 -19.56 -13.02
C ARG A 528 15.26 -18.19 -12.65
N ALA A 529 16.05 -17.32 -12.03
CA ALA A 529 15.64 -15.94 -11.78
C ALA A 529 15.36 -15.18 -13.09
N ASP A 530 16.03 -15.51 -14.20
CA ASP A 530 15.70 -14.95 -15.51
C ASP A 530 14.33 -15.41 -16.04
N GLN A 531 13.72 -16.44 -15.45
CA GLN A 531 12.37 -16.90 -15.77
C GLN A 531 11.28 -16.19 -14.96
N LEU A 532 11.67 -15.35 -13.97
CA LEU A 532 10.73 -14.68 -13.09
C LEU A 532 9.86 -13.68 -13.85
N ASP A 533 8.54 -13.89 -13.77
CA ASP A 533 7.52 -12.95 -14.22
C ASP A 533 7.79 -12.40 -15.64
N LEU A 534 7.78 -13.28 -16.65
CA LEU A 534 8.11 -12.99 -18.06
C LEU A 534 7.05 -12.11 -18.77
N CYS A 535 6.90 -10.86 -18.33
CA CYS A 535 5.86 -9.94 -18.78
C CYS A 535 5.93 -9.63 -20.28
N ALA A 536 7.10 -9.27 -20.81
CA ALA A 536 7.21 -8.82 -22.20
C ALA A 536 7.07 -9.99 -23.17
N SER A 537 7.63 -11.15 -22.85
CA SER A 537 7.48 -12.35 -23.66
C SER A 537 6.03 -12.82 -23.75
N ALA A 538 5.29 -12.82 -22.63
CA ALA A 538 3.87 -13.18 -22.62
C ALA A 538 3.04 -12.29 -23.56
N ILE A 539 3.29 -10.98 -23.57
CA ILE A 539 2.57 -10.04 -24.44
C ILE A 539 3.07 -10.13 -25.89
N ASN A 540 4.37 -9.95 -26.12
CA ASN A 540 4.91 -9.69 -27.45
C ASN A 540 5.03 -10.95 -28.31
N ASN A 541 5.31 -12.10 -27.68
CA ASN A 541 5.54 -13.35 -28.41
C ASN A 541 4.28 -14.24 -28.46
N HIS A 542 3.39 -14.11 -27.47
CA HIS A 542 2.21 -14.97 -27.32
C HIS A 542 0.87 -14.23 -27.34
N GLY A 543 0.88 -12.89 -27.46
CA GLY A 543 -0.35 -12.10 -27.53
C GLY A 543 -1.24 -12.17 -26.29
N MET A 544 -0.70 -12.61 -25.15
CA MET A 544 -1.46 -12.79 -23.92
C MET A 544 -1.80 -11.45 -23.29
N ARG A 545 -2.96 -11.40 -22.62
CA ARG A 545 -3.29 -10.35 -21.66
C ARG A 545 -2.68 -10.70 -20.32
N ILE A 546 -1.93 -9.79 -19.71
CA ILE A 546 -1.32 -9.98 -18.41
C ILE A 546 -1.84 -8.95 -17.42
N THR A 547 -1.66 -9.21 -16.14
CA THR A 547 -1.85 -8.21 -15.08
C THR A 547 -0.66 -8.15 -14.13
N LEU A 548 -0.56 -7.05 -13.38
CA LEU A 548 0.39 -6.88 -12.29
C LEU A 548 -0.40 -6.67 -11.00
N HIS A 549 0.06 -7.23 -9.88
CA HIS A 549 -0.66 -7.14 -8.60
C HIS A 549 0.28 -7.10 -7.40
N SER A 550 -0.27 -6.69 -6.25
CA SER A 550 0.45 -6.73 -4.97
C SER A 550 0.42 -8.08 -4.29
N ASP A 551 -0.66 -8.83 -4.49
CA ASP A 551 -1.00 -9.94 -3.59
C ASP A 551 -1.04 -9.48 -2.11
N TYR A 552 -1.62 -8.30 -1.86
CA TYR A 552 -1.57 -7.66 -0.55
C TYR A 552 -2.16 -8.60 0.54
N SER A 553 -1.47 -8.80 1.67
CA SER A 553 -0.33 -8.03 2.20
C SER A 553 1.09 -8.54 1.92
N VAL A 554 1.30 -9.42 0.93
CA VAL A 554 2.63 -9.91 0.54
C VAL A 554 3.53 -8.74 0.09
N THR A 555 3.02 -7.87 -0.79
CA THR A 555 3.67 -6.59 -1.11
C THR A 555 2.73 -5.41 -0.93
N PRO A 556 3.26 -4.18 -0.71
CA PRO A 556 2.43 -3.00 -0.56
C PRO A 556 1.62 -2.65 -1.81
N MET A 557 0.40 -2.16 -1.62
CA MET A 557 -0.41 -1.67 -2.74
C MET A 557 0.20 -0.42 -3.40
N GLY A 558 0.34 -0.42 -4.73
CA GLY A 558 0.89 0.70 -5.50
C GLY A 558 0.97 0.47 -7.02
N PRO A 559 -0.10 0.74 -7.79
CA PRO A 559 -0.15 0.47 -9.23
C PRO A 559 0.99 1.10 -10.04
N LEU A 560 1.32 2.37 -9.77
CA LEU A 560 2.42 3.07 -10.43
C LEU A 560 3.79 2.46 -10.10
N ARG A 561 3.94 1.89 -8.89
CA ARG A 561 5.13 1.13 -8.51
C ARG A 561 5.21 -0.19 -9.28
N TYR A 562 4.11 -0.94 -9.41
CA TYR A 562 4.11 -2.18 -10.19
C TYR A 562 4.50 -1.90 -11.63
N MET A 563 3.93 -0.85 -12.21
CA MET A 563 4.26 -0.39 -13.55
C MET A 563 5.76 -0.06 -13.65
N GLU A 564 6.30 0.72 -12.71
CA GLU A 564 7.73 1.04 -12.69
C GLU A 564 8.60 -0.23 -12.56
N GLN A 565 8.25 -1.18 -11.71
CA GLN A 565 8.98 -2.44 -11.55
C GLN A 565 8.93 -3.27 -12.83
N ALA A 566 7.79 -3.34 -13.52
CA ALA A 566 7.67 -4.05 -14.79
C ALA A 566 8.43 -3.35 -15.94
N ILE A 567 8.51 -2.02 -15.94
CA ILE A 567 9.21 -1.24 -16.98
C ILE A 567 10.72 -1.24 -16.74
N THR A 568 11.16 -1.12 -15.50
CA THR A 568 12.59 -0.98 -15.16
C THR A 568 13.25 -2.32 -14.89
N ARG A 569 12.51 -3.24 -14.26
CA ARG A 569 12.97 -4.51 -13.68
C ARG A 569 14.15 -4.38 -12.70
N LEU A 570 14.25 -3.21 -12.06
CA LEU A 570 15.23 -2.91 -11.03
C LEU A 570 15.06 -3.82 -9.82
N MET A 571 16.15 -4.42 -9.36
CA MET A 571 16.20 -5.21 -8.12
C MET A 571 16.54 -4.29 -6.95
N GLU A 572 15.54 -3.91 -6.16
CA GLU A 572 15.61 -2.89 -5.10
C GLU A 572 16.36 -3.35 -3.85
N SER A 573 16.44 -4.66 -3.62
CA SER A 573 17.24 -5.26 -2.54
C SER A 573 18.70 -5.47 -2.93
N ALA A 574 19.11 -5.11 -4.15
CA ALA A 574 20.49 -5.24 -4.56
C ALA A 574 21.42 -4.36 -3.68
N PRO A 575 22.54 -4.91 -3.19
CA PRO A 575 23.42 -4.23 -2.25
C PRO A 575 24.04 -2.98 -2.87
N ASN A 576 24.34 -1.99 -2.02
CA ASN A 576 24.93 -0.71 -2.43
C ASN A 576 24.12 0.06 -3.48
N GLN A 577 22.82 -0.26 -3.63
CA GLN A 577 21.96 0.30 -4.67
C GLN A 577 22.60 0.13 -6.07
N SER A 578 23.15 -1.06 -6.37
CA SER A 578 23.89 -1.35 -7.61
C SER A 578 23.08 -1.16 -8.91
N LEU A 579 21.81 -0.76 -8.82
CA LEU A 579 20.90 -0.48 -9.94
C LEU A 579 20.79 -1.65 -10.92
N GLU A 580 21.01 -2.86 -10.43
CA GLU A 580 20.93 -4.08 -11.21
C GLU A 580 19.51 -4.39 -11.63
N VAL A 581 19.40 -5.01 -12.80
CA VAL A 581 18.14 -5.30 -13.47
C VAL A 581 18.06 -6.79 -13.72
N LEU A 582 16.90 -7.36 -13.40
CA LEU A 582 16.62 -8.77 -13.69
C LEU A 582 16.01 -8.90 -15.09
N ASN A 583 16.61 -9.75 -15.93
CA ASN A 583 16.19 -10.04 -17.31
C ASN A 583 15.63 -8.79 -18.06
N PRO A 584 16.49 -7.87 -18.53
CA PRO A 584 16.07 -6.62 -19.15
C PRO A 584 15.23 -6.77 -20.44
N ASN A 585 15.21 -7.96 -21.06
CA ASN A 585 14.37 -8.24 -22.21
C ASN A 585 12.88 -8.37 -21.83
N GLU A 586 12.57 -8.57 -20.55
CA GLU A 586 11.20 -8.72 -20.03
C GLU A 586 10.56 -7.40 -19.59
N ARG A 587 11.16 -6.27 -19.97
CA ARG A 587 10.65 -4.94 -19.67
C ARG A 587 9.40 -4.62 -20.47
N LEU A 588 8.40 -4.07 -19.79
CA LEU A 588 7.23 -3.50 -20.45
C LEU A 588 7.50 -2.08 -20.93
N THR A 589 6.80 -1.67 -21.99
CA THR A 589 6.60 -0.25 -22.28
C THR A 589 5.63 0.37 -21.26
N PRO A 590 5.67 1.70 -21.03
CA PRO A 590 4.70 2.37 -20.16
C PRO A 590 3.24 2.10 -20.55
N PHE A 591 2.95 2.01 -21.84
CA PHE A 591 1.60 1.72 -22.32
C PHE A 591 1.16 0.28 -22.01
N GLN A 592 2.05 -0.70 -22.22
CA GLN A 592 1.76 -2.09 -21.83
C GLN A 592 1.50 -2.22 -20.33
N ALA A 593 2.32 -1.56 -19.50
CA ALA A 593 2.15 -1.57 -18.05
C ALA A 593 0.84 -0.90 -17.62
N LEU A 594 0.48 0.24 -18.23
CA LEU A 594 -0.80 0.91 -17.95
C LEU A 594 -1.99 0.04 -18.36
N LYS A 595 -1.91 -0.61 -19.52
CA LYS A 595 -2.94 -1.51 -20.02
C LYS A 595 -3.13 -2.73 -19.10
N ALA A 596 -2.03 -3.30 -18.60
CA ALA A 596 -2.03 -4.39 -17.62
C ALA A 596 -2.67 -4.02 -16.27
N MET A 597 -2.73 -2.74 -15.93
CA MET A 597 -3.34 -2.24 -14.68
C MET A 597 -4.76 -1.66 -14.87
N THR A 598 -5.28 -1.63 -16.10
CA THR A 598 -6.59 -1.03 -16.43
C THR A 598 -7.41 -1.97 -17.33
N TYR A 599 -7.24 -1.87 -18.64
CA TYR A 599 -8.05 -2.58 -19.63
C TYR A 599 -7.89 -4.10 -19.56
N ASP A 600 -6.65 -4.61 -19.53
CA ASP A 600 -6.40 -6.05 -19.47
C ASP A 600 -6.73 -6.62 -18.09
N ALA A 601 -6.56 -5.82 -17.03
CA ALA A 601 -7.01 -6.17 -15.68
C ALA A 601 -8.53 -6.31 -15.58
N ALA A 602 -9.29 -5.38 -16.16
CA ALA A 602 -10.74 -5.49 -16.19
C ALA A 602 -11.18 -6.75 -16.94
N TRP A 603 -10.50 -7.09 -18.04
CA TRP A 603 -10.77 -8.33 -18.76
C TRP A 603 -10.46 -9.58 -17.91
N GLN A 604 -9.29 -9.64 -17.28
CA GLN A 604 -8.91 -10.77 -16.41
C GLN A 604 -9.78 -10.88 -15.14
N CYS A 605 -10.44 -9.81 -14.71
CA CYS A 605 -11.35 -9.81 -13.56
C CYS A 605 -12.83 -10.04 -13.94
N HIS A 606 -13.14 -10.27 -15.22
CA HIS A 606 -14.52 -10.26 -15.74
C HIS A 606 -15.31 -8.97 -15.42
N ALA A 607 -14.58 -7.86 -15.31
CA ALA A 607 -15.09 -6.53 -14.98
C ALA A 607 -15.11 -5.58 -16.18
N ASP A 608 -14.65 -6.02 -17.36
CA ASP A 608 -14.53 -5.28 -18.62
C ASP A 608 -15.85 -4.74 -19.16
N LYS A 609 -16.99 -5.30 -18.73
CA LYS A 609 -18.32 -4.75 -19.03
C LYS A 609 -18.67 -3.50 -18.20
N TRP A 610 -17.91 -3.22 -17.14
CA TRP A 610 -18.19 -2.12 -16.21
C TRP A 610 -17.06 -1.10 -16.11
N VAL A 611 -15.80 -1.53 -16.09
CA VAL A 611 -14.63 -0.68 -15.79
C VAL A 611 -13.43 -1.02 -16.70
N GLY A 612 -12.28 -0.39 -16.47
CA GLY A 612 -11.02 -0.62 -17.19
C GLY A 612 -10.81 0.28 -18.41
N SER A 613 -11.86 0.97 -18.86
CA SER A 613 -11.82 1.96 -19.94
C SER A 613 -12.96 2.96 -19.81
N LEU A 614 -12.80 4.12 -20.45
CA LEU A 614 -13.77 5.21 -20.46
C LEU A 614 -14.62 5.15 -21.73
N GLU A 615 -15.42 4.09 -21.83
CA GLU A 615 -16.35 3.85 -22.94
C GLU A 615 -17.78 4.18 -22.53
N VAL A 616 -18.60 4.65 -23.48
CA VAL A 616 -20.00 4.99 -23.23
C VAL A 616 -20.74 3.79 -22.66
N GLY A 617 -21.50 4.00 -21.58
CA GLY A 617 -22.24 2.98 -20.85
C GLY A 617 -21.46 2.31 -19.70
N LYS A 618 -20.13 2.42 -19.67
CA LYS A 618 -19.31 1.93 -18.55
C LYS A 618 -19.42 2.86 -17.34
N CYS A 619 -19.06 2.33 -16.18
CA CYS A 619 -18.94 3.09 -14.95
C CYS A 619 -17.92 4.21 -15.11
N ALA A 620 -18.23 5.38 -14.57
CA ALA A 620 -17.31 6.52 -14.52
C ALA A 620 -16.25 6.32 -13.41
N ASP A 621 -15.43 5.29 -13.57
CA ASP A 621 -14.33 4.92 -12.69
C ASP A 621 -13.00 5.42 -13.28
N PHE A 622 -12.46 6.50 -12.74
CA PHE A 622 -11.25 7.14 -13.25
C PHE A 622 -10.39 7.75 -12.14
N THR A 623 -9.11 7.95 -12.43
CA THR A 623 -8.19 8.66 -11.55
C THR A 623 -7.50 9.78 -12.32
N ILE A 624 -7.22 10.88 -11.62
CA ILE A 624 -6.48 12.03 -12.14
C ILE A 624 -5.11 12.01 -11.48
N LEU A 625 -4.08 11.82 -12.29
CA LEU A 625 -2.68 11.85 -11.88
C LEU A 625 -2.09 13.24 -12.17
N ALA A 626 -1.11 13.67 -11.39
CA ALA A 626 -0.44 14.96 -11.61
C ALA A 626 0.39 14.99 -12.90
N GLU A 627 0.79 13.82 -13.39
CA GLU A 627 1.53 13.65 -14.64
C GLU A 627 1.13 12.34 -15.33
N SER A 628 1.24 12.30 -16.66
CA SER A 628 1.00 11.07 -17.41
C SER A 628 2.11 10.04 -17.15
N PRO A 629 1.78 8.79 -16.75
CA PRO A 629 2.78 7.73 -16.65
C PRO A 629 3.35 7.32 -18.02
N LEU A 630 2.69 7.67 -19.13
CA LEU A 630 3.16 7.38 -20.49
C LEU A 630 4.23 8.36 -20.97
N ARG A 631 4.28 9.56 -20.38
CA ARG A 631 5.22 10.63 -20.73
C ARG A 631 6.17 11.00 -19.60
N TYR A 632 6.08 10.29 -18.47
CA TYR A 632 6.94 10.51 -17.33
C TYR A 632 8.40 10.46 -17.76
N GLN A 633 9.13 11.52 -17.42
CA GLN A 633 10.56 11.58 -17.59
C GLN A 633 11.18 11.71 -16.21
N ASN A 634 12.07 10.77 -15.90
CA ASN A 634 12.89 10.82 -14.70
C ASN A 634 13.62 12.17 -14.59
N ARG A 635 13.19 12.99 -13.62
CA ARG A 635 13.63 14.37 -13.39
C ARG A 635 14.91 14.47 -12.55
N ASN A 636 15.35 13.34 -11.98
CA ASN A 636 16.47 13.26 -11.04
C ASN A 636 17.75 12.71 -11.70
N ASN A 637 17.79 12.64 -13.04
CA ASN A 637 18.88 12.02 -13.81
C ASN A 637 19.25 10.61 -13.33
N MET A 638 18.27 9.84 -12.84
CA MET A 638 18.52 8.46 -12.40
C MET A 638 18.79 7.56 -13.62
N ALA A 639 19.35 6.36 -13.41
CA ALA A 639 19.85 5.55 -14.52
C ALA A 639 18.77 5.02 -15.48
N TYR A 640 17.50 4.93 -15.04
CA TYR A 640 16.42 4.38 -15.86
C TYR A 640 15.28 5.39 -16.10
N PRO A 641 14.72 5.48 -17.33
CA PRO A 641 13.76 6.54 -17.69
C PRO A 641 12.47 6.56 -16.87
N ALA A 642 11.98 5.39 -16.44
CA ALA A 642 10.77 5.25 -15.62
C ALA A 642 11.04 5.29 -14.11
N GLN A 643 12.30 5.38 -13.68
CA GLN A 643 12.64 5.39 -12.26
C GLN A 643 12.07 6.63 -11.58
N GLY A 644 11.28 6.43 -10.52
CA GLY A 644 10.53 7.49 -9.83
C GLY A 644 9.09 7.70 -10.34
N MET A 645 8.63 6.94 -11.35
CA MET A 645 7.23 6.96 -11.81
C MET A 645 6.26 6.60 -10.66
N ARG A 646 6.68 5.74 -9.73
CA ARG A 646 5.90 5.39 -8.52
C ARG A 646 5.49 6.59 -7.68
N ASP A 647 6.20 7.72 -7.79
CA ASP A 647 5.96 8.90 -6.98
C ASP A 647 4.99 9.91 -7.61
N ILE A 648 4.50 9.66 -8.84
CA ILE A 648 3.48 10.52 -9.47
C ILE A 648 2.28 10.65 -8.51
N PRO A 649 1.94 11.89 -8.09
CA PRO A 649 0.80 12.11 -7.22
C PRO A 649 -0.52 11.70 -7.88
N VAL A 650 -1.31 10.89 -7.16
CA VAL A 650 -2.74 10.74 -7.44
C VAL A 650 -3.43 11.99 -6.88
N LEU A 651 -4.03 12.79 -7.76
CA LEU A 651 -4.73 14.02 -7.37
C LEU A 651 -6.16 13.74 -6.93
N LYS A 652 -6.87 12.88 -7.65
CA LYS A 652 -8.27 12.52 -7.37
C LYS A 652 -8.58 11.10 -7.86
N THR A 653 -9.53 10.44 -7.22
CA THR A 653 -10.07 9.13 -7.67
C THR A 653 -11.58 9.16 -7.60
N PHE A 654 -12.24 8.63 -8.63
CA PHE A 654 -13.69 8.61 -8.79
C PHE A 654 -14.17 7.18 -9.00
N LYS A 655 -15.18 6.75 -8.24
CA LYS A 655 -15.94 5.49 -8.42
C LYS A 655 -17.34 5.86 -8.88
N GLY A 656 -17.72 5.47 -10.09
CA GLY A 656 -19.04 5.78 -10.65
C GLY A 656 -19.37 7.28 -10.58
N GLY A 657 -18.42 8.15 -10.96
CA GLY A 657 -18.60 9.61 -10.94
C GLY A 657 -18.58 10.25 -9.55
N LYS A 658 -18.59 9.48 -8.46
CA LYS A 658 -18.42 9.98 -7.10
C LYS A 658 -16.94 10.08 -6.76
N GLN A 659 -16.49 11.26 -6.34
CA GLN A 659 -15.12 11.45 -5.85
C GLN A 659 -14.94 10.68 -4.54
N VAL A 660 -14.13 9.62 -4.56
CA VAL A 660 -13.83 8.77 -3.38
C VAL A 660 -12.46 9.09 -2.76
N PHE A 661 -11.63 9.85 -3.48
CA PHE A 661 -10.37 10.38 -2.97
C PHE A 661 -10.06 11.73 -3.62
N VAL A 662 -9.49 12.63 -2.83
CA VAL A 662 -8.85 13.86 -3.29
C VAL A 662 -7.58 14.05 -2.49
N GLN A 663 -6.50 14.36 -3.18
CA GLN A 663 -5.26 14.75 -2.54
C GLN A 663 -5.49 16.06 -1.80
N PRO A 664 -5.24 16.10 -0.48
CA PRO A 664 -5.37 17.32 0.29
C PRO A 664 -4.45 18.40 -0.28
N GLN A 665 -5.00 19.57 -0.61
CA GLN A 665 -4.21 20.75 -1.01
C GLN A 665 -3.78 21.57 0.22
N GLU A 666 -4.49 21.40 1.32
CA GLU A 666 -4.31 22.10 2.58
C GLU A 666 -4.07 21.11 3.71
N SER A 667 -3.49 21.60 4.80
CA SER A 667 -3.33 20.82 6.01
C SER A 667 -4.48 21.05 6.98
N TYR A 668 -4.99 19.97 7.58
CA TYR A 668 -6.01 20.05 8.62
C TYR A 668 -5.85 18.93 9.64
N LEU A 669 -6.46 19.14 10.81
CA LEU A 669 -6.55 18.16 11.89
C LEU A 669 -7.97 17.61 11.98
N SER A 670 -8.10 16.31 12.25
CA SER A 670 -9.38 15.60 12.39
C SER A 670 -9.27 14.50 13.45
N ASN A 671 -10.40 13.88 13.83
CA ASN A 671 -10.46 12.79 14.82
C ASN A 671 -9.71 13.11 16.11
N ILE A 672 -9.89 14.34 16.61
CA ILE A 672 -9.18 14.81 17.79
C ILE A 672 -9.93 14.37 19.03
N SER A 673 -9.27 13.66 19.94
CA SER A 673 -9.86 13.24 21.20
C SER A 673 -8.90 13.47 22.36
N TRP A 674 -9.45 13.99 23.46
CA TRP A 674 -8.74 14.20 24.72
C TRP A 674 -9.34 13.30 25.80
N ASP A 675 -8.51 12.49 26.44
CA ASP A 675 -8.90 11.68 27.60
C ASP A 675 -8.37 12.33 28.88
N ASN A 676 -9.29 12.83 29.71
CA ASN A 676 -8.97 13.47 30.99
C ASN A 676 -8.32 12.52 32.01
N GLN A 677 -8.61 11.22 31.95
CA GLN A 677 -8.13 10.22 32.91
C GLN A 677 -6.72 9.73 32.54
N SER A 678 -6.49 9.41 31.27
CA SER A 678 -5.17 8.97 30.78
C SER A 678 -4.26 10.10 30.33
N LYS A 679 -4.77 11.35 30.30
CA LYS A 679 -4.09 12.54 29.75
C LYS A 679 -3.59 12.32 28.32
N ALA A 680 -4.31 11.50 27.55
CA ALA A 680 -3.96 11.16 26.18
C ALA A 680 -4.64 12.11 25.19
N LEU A 681 -3.85 12.67 24.27
CA LEU A 681 -4.33 13.36 23.08
C LEU A 681 -4.13 12.46 21.86
N THR A 682 -5.18 12.29 21.06
CA THR A 682 -5.16 11.56 19.79
C THR A 682 -5.65 12.51 18.71
N PHE A 683 -5.02 12.52 17.53
CA PHE A 683 -5.48 13.29 16.39
C PHE A 683 -5.03 12.67 15.06
N LYS A 684 -5.66 13.07 13.97
CA LYS A 684 -5.27 12.74 12.59
C LYS A 684 -4.84 14.01 11.88
N TYR A 685 -3.64 14.00 11.33
CA TYR A 685 -3.16 15.08 10.47
C TYR A 685 -3.28 14.66 9.01
N THR A 686 -3.87 15.54 8.22
CA THR A 686 -4.00 15.41 6.77
C THR A 686 -3.36 16.63 6.14
N GLY A 687 -2.58 16.47 5.08
CA GLY A 687 -1.89 17.56 4.42
C GLY A 687 -1.37 17.17 3.04
N PRO A 688 -0.89 18.15 2.24
CA PRO A 688 -0.40 17.86 0.91
C PRO A 688 0.86 16.99 0.96
N LYS A 689 1.06 16.25 -0.12
CA LYS A 689 2.24 15.40 -0.32
C LYS A 689 3.49 16.27 -0.36
N VAL A 690 4.43 15.98 0.54
CA VAL A 690 5.76 16.60 0.57
C VAL A 690 6.75 15.56 0.08
N SER A 691 7.44 15.88 -1.00
CA SER A 691 8.51 15.05 -1.56
C SER A 691 9.84 15.66 -1.14
N PRO A 692 10.43 15.22 -0.01
CA PRO A 692 11.68 15.81 0.45
C PRO A 692 12.82 15.54 -0.56
N PRO A 693 13.80 16.45 -0.69
CA PRO A 693 15.01 16.17 -1.45
C PRO A 693 15.74 14.92 -0.94
N LYS A 694 16.53 14.28 -1.81
CA LYS A 694 17.33 13.11 -1.44
C LYS A 694 18.23 13.43 -0.24
N GLY A 695 18.10 12.65 0.84
CA GLY A 695 18.87 12.83 2.08
C GLY A 695 18.28 13.83 3.07
N VAL A 696 17.06 14.32 2.85
CA VAL A 696 16.34 15.21 3.77
C VAL A 696 15.18 14.46 4.42
N GLU A 697 15.10 14.50 5.75
CA GLU A 697 14.03 13.84 6.50
C GLU A 697 12.82 14.78 6.59
N ALA A 698 11.67 14.33 6.11
CA ALA A 698 10.41 14.99 6.42
C ALA A 698 9.94 14.53 7.81
N HIS A 699 9.44 15.46 8.59
CA HIS A 699 8.79 15.22 9.88
C HIS A 699 7.45 15.90 9.91
N ILE A 700 6.50 15.29 10.62
CA ILE A 700 5.39 16.04 11.19
C ILE A 700 5.85 16.53 12.55
N TRP A 701 5.71 17.82 12.81
CA TRP A 701 5.88 18.39 14.12
C TRP A 701 4.52 18.73 14.72
N TYR A 702 4.43 18.73 16.05
CA TYR A 702 3.26 19.21 16.75
C TYR A 702 3.60 19.77 18.13
N GLN A 703 2.76 20.69 18.62
CA GLN A 703 2.96 21.42 19.86
C GLN A 703 1.61 21.87 20.43
N LEU A 704 1.47 21.86 21.76
CA LEU A 704 0.34 22.51 22.43
C LEU A 704 0.66 23.97 22.72
N GLN A 705 -0.30 24.85 22.51
CA GLN A 705 -0.16 26.30 22.69
C GLN A 705 -1.32 26.89 23.49
N ASP A 706 -1.09 27.99 24.19
CA ASP A 706 -2.15 28.77 24.84
C ASP A 706 -2.91 29.63 23.82
N GLU A 707 -3.91 30.38 24.28
CA GLU A 707 -4.71 31.30 23.46
C GLU A 707 -3.94 32.48 22.87
N HIS A 708 -2.69 32.68 23.29
CA HIS A 708 -1.78 33.70 22.80
C HIS A 708 -0.67 33.12 21.90
N GLY A 709 -0.72 31.82 21.60
CA GLY A 709 0.30 31.11 20.80
C GLY A 709 1.58 30.79 21.57
N GLY A 710 1.59 30.97 22.90
CA GLY A 710 2.67 30.57 23.79
C GLY A 710 2.78 29.05 23.88
N ALA A 711 3.98 28.51 23.70
CA ALA A 711 4.23 27.08 23.76
C ALA A 711 3.97 26.52 25.18
N LEU A 712 3.00 25.62 25.28
CA LEU A 712 2.67 24.88 26.50
C LEU A 712 3.49 23.60 26.64
N THR A 713 3.99 23.08 25.51
CA THR A 713 4.87 21.90 25.44
C THR A 713 6.06 22.17 24.54
N ASP A 714 7.08 21.31 24.65
CA ASP A 714 8.11 21.22 23.62
C ASP A 714 7.50 20.91 22.25
N LYS A 715 8.24 21.26 21.19
CA LYS A 715 7.88 20.91 19.82
C LYS A 715 8.27 19.46 19.58
N TYR A 716 7.28 18.59 19.46
CA TYR A 716 7.49 17.19 19.15
C TYR A 716 7.64 17.00 17.64
N THR A 717 8.40 15.99 17.24
CA THR A 717 8.60 15.65 15.82
C THR A 717 8.54 14.15 15.65
N GLU A 718 7.79 13.72 14.65
CA GLU A 718 7.63 12.34 14.23
C GLU A 718 8.06 12.20 12.78
N PRO A 719 8.91 11.21 12.43
CA PRO A 719 9.29 10.95 11.06
C PRO A 719 8.07 10.78 10.15
N MET A 720 8.04 11.52 9.04
CA MET A 720 7.05 11.36 8.00
C MET A 720 7.49 10.24 7.09
N ASN A 721 7.09 9.05 7.49
CA ASN A 721 7.70 7.88 6.90
C ASN A 721 7.14 7.56 5.48
N SER A 722 6.00 8.12 5.03
CA SER A 722 5.46 7.96 3.65
C SER A 722 5.25 9.29 2.93
N VAL A 723 5.41 9.29 1.60
CA VAL A 723 5.14 10.45 0.73
C VAL A 723 3.62 10.71 0.55
N TYR A 724 2.75 10.14 1.39
CA TYR A 724 1.30 10.41 1.46
C TYR A 724 0.88 10.39 2.92
N PHE A 725 0.07 11.39 3.33
CA PHE A 725 -0.22 11.68 4.74
C PHE A 725 -1.70 11.47 5.06
N ASN A 726 -1.98 10.32 5.65
CA ASN A 726 -3.19 10.10 6.44
C ASN A 726 -2.76 9.35 7.71
N ARG A 727 -1.95 9.99 8.57
CA ARG A 727 -1.40 9.36 9.78
C ARG A 727 -2.23 9.76 10.99
N LYS A 728 -2.70 8.75 11.74
CA LYS A 728 -3.20 8.93 13.09
C LYS A 728 -1.98 9.09 14.00
N VAL A 729 -1.81 10.25 14.61
CA VAL A 729 -0.78 10.48 15.63
C VAL A 729 -1.43 10.12 16.96
N GLU A 730 -1.05 8.96 17.50
CA GLU A 730 -1.59 8.47 18.76
C GLU A 730 -0.54 8.62 19.88
N ILE A 731 -1.00 9.21 20.99
CA ILE A 731 -0.45 9.14 22.35
C ILE A 731 0.65 10.18 22.69
N LEU A 732 0.28 11.09 23.59
CA LEU A 732 1.15 12.03 24.32
C LEU A 732 1.14 11.79 25.85
N ALA A 733 0.60 10.66 26.31
CA ALA A 733 0.19 10.44 27.71
C ALA A 733 1.28 10.75 28.75
N ASP A 734 2.50 10.23 28.56
CA ASP A 734 3.58 10.36 29.55
C ASP A 734 4.20 11.78 29.60
N SER A 735 4.07 12.56 28.52
CA SER A 735 4.72 13.88 28.39
C SER A 735 3.83 15.02 28.88
N LEU A 736 2.51 14.79 28.95
CA LEU A 736 1.51 15.77 29.39
C LEU A 736 1.25 15.73 30.90
N ALA A 737 1.79 14.75 31.63
CA ALA A 737 1.76 14.72 33.09
C ALA A 737 2.43 15.96 33.75
N LYS A 738 3.29 16.69 33.02
CA LYS A 738 3.89 17.95 33.47
C LYS A 738 2.98 19.17 33.35
N PHE A 739 1.85 19.03 32.64
CA PHE A 739 0.91 20.10 32.32
C PHE A 739 -0.24 20.22 33.35
N ASP A 740 -0.07 19.63 34.53
CA ASP A 740 -1.11 19.47 35.55
C ASP A 740 -1.31 20.76 36.36
N SER A 741 -1.92 21.77 35.72
CA SER A 741 -2.58 22.86 36.44
C SER A 741 -4.07 22.84 36.16
N ASP A 742 -4.87 22.72 37.21
CA ASP A 742 -6.35 22.79 37.18
C ASP A 742 -6.88 24.13 36.63
N SER A 743 -5.99 25.10 36.34
CA SER A 743 -6.29 26.43 35.84
C SER A 743 -6.44 26.54 34.32
N VAL A 744 -5.93 25.59 33.52
CA VAL A 744 -6.04 25.66 32.06
C VAL A 744 -7.25 24.86 31.60
N THR A 745 -8.32 25.54 31.20
CA THR A 745 -9.58 24.94 30.75
C THR A 745 -9.61 24.59 29.26
N SER A 746 -8.77 25.23 28.44
CA SER A 746 -8.63 24.95 27.00
C SER A 746 -7.21 25.23 26.49
N PHE A 747 -6.82 24.61 25.36
CA PHE A 747 -5.51 24.80 24.72
C PHE A 747 -5.58 24.50 23.21
N TYR A 748 -4.63 25.01 22.43
CA TYR A 748 -4.54 24.78 20.98
C TYR A 748 -3.53 23.68 20.65
N LEU A 749 -3.88 22.73 19.80
CA LEU A 749 -2.98 21.80 19.14
C LEU A 749 -2.55 22.41 17.80
N VAL A 750 -1.25 22.62 17.60
CA VAL A 750 -0.67 23.02 16.31
C VAL A 750 0.16 21.86 15.77
N ALA A 751 -0.06 21.48 14.51
CA ALA A 751 0.70 20.40 13.87
C ALA A 751 1.06 20.77 12.43
N GLY A 752 2.27 20.45 11.96
CA GLY A 752 2.69 20.79 10.61
C GLY A 752 3.86 19.99 10.08
N ILE A 753 4.24 20.22 8.83
CA ILE A 753 5.39 19.55 8.20
C ILE A 753 6.65 20.38 8.43
N TYR A 754 7.77 19.69 8.65
CA TYR A 754 9.11 20.27 8.81
C TYR A 754 10.14 19.36 8.14
N LEU A 755 11.03 19.94 7.31
CA LEU A 755 12.15 19.25 6.70
C LEU A 755 13.42 19.47 7.53
N LYS A 756 14.03 18.37 8.01
CA LYS A 756 15.09 18.40 9.03
C LYS A 756 16.39 19.10 8.62
N SER A 757 16.59 19.34 7.32
CA SER A 757 17.81 19.99 6.81
C SER A 757 17.74 21.51 6.72
N GLU A 758 16.59 22.16 6.87
CA GLU A 758 16.46 23.62 6.58
C GLU A 758 15.61 24.46 7.56
N GLN A 759 15.21 23.99 8.76
CA GLN A 759 14.39 24.79 9.71
C GLN A 759 13.17 25.51 9.09
N THR A 760 12.64 25.04 7.96
CA THR A 760 11.47 25.62 7.31
C THR A 760 10.24 24.77 7.63
N GLY A 761 9.47 25.21 8.64
CA GLY A 761 8.13 24.67 8.86
C GLY A 761 7.27 25.05 7.66
N THR A 762 6.62 24.07 7.02
CA THR A 762 6.14 24.25 5.64
C THR A 762 4.63 24.37 5.51
N ILE A 763 3.83 23.77 6.40
CA ILE A 763 2.36 23.91 6.46
C ILE A 763 1.88 23.42 7.84
N ALA A 764 1.10 24.20 8.58
CA ALA A 764 0.57 23.84 9.89
C ALA A 764 -0.97 23.94 9.96
N ALA A 765 -1.60 23.05 10.71
CA ALA A 765 -3.01 23.03 11.05
C ALA A 765 -3.16 23.29 12.56
N ILE A 766 -4.25 23.94 12.97
CA ILE A 766 -4.50 24.34 14.35
C ILE A 766 -5.89 23.86 14.79
N ALA A 767 -6.00 23.32 15.99
CA ALA A 767 -7.27 22.91 16.59
C ALA A 767 -7.37 23.35 18.05
N LEU A 768 -8.54 23.84 18.49
CA LEU A 768 -8.81 24.17 19.89
C LEU A 768 -9.35 22.93 20.64
N ILE A 769 -8.83 22.67 21.83
CA ILE A 769 -9.21 21.57 22.71
C ILE A 769 -9.77 22.13 24.02
N ASP A 770 -11.01 21.78 24.35
CA ASP A 770 -11.68 22.14 25.60
C ASP A 770 -11.68 20.94 26.56
N LYS A 771 -11.08 21.09 27.75
CA LYS A 771 -11.00 20.01 28.75
C LYS A 771 -12.36 19.69 29.40
N SER A 772 -13.31 20.63 29.35
CA SER A 772 -14.60 20.53 30.05
C SER A 772 -15.67 19.76 29.27
N SER A 773 -15.55 19.66 27.95
CA SER A 773 -16.54 19.03 27.06
C SER A 773 -16.28 17.54 26.82
N GLY A 774 -15.14 16.98 27.26
CA GLY A 774 -14.83 15.55 27.22
C GLY A 774 -14.61 14.95 25.82
N THR A 775 -15.02 15.64 24.77
CA THR A 775 -14.79 15.33 23.35
C THR A 775 -15.24 16.54 22.54
N SER A 776 -14.36 17.11 21.73
CA SER A 776 -14.72 18.15 20.76
C SER A 776 -14.34 17.68 19.36
N GLU A 777 -15.32 17.21 18.58
CA GLU A 777 -15.17 17.15 17.13
C GLU A 777 -15.10 18.59 16.61
N VAL A 778 -13.91 19.02 16.25
CA VAL A 778 -13.68 20.32 15.61
C VAL A 778 -13.19 20.07 14.19
N ASN A 779 -14.11 20.13 13.23
CA ASN A 779 -13.79 20.20 11.80
C ASN A 779 -13.42 21.64 11.43
N ASN A 780 -12.33 22.18 11.98
CA ASN A 780 -11.81 23.47 11.54
C ASN A 780 -10.89 23.27 10.34
N LYS A 781 -11.37 23.64 9.15
CA LYS A 781 -10.53 23.83 7.96
C LYS A 781 -9.66 25.07 8.19
N THR A 782 -8.37 24.88 8.44
CA THR A 782 -7.42 25.99 8.38
C THR A 782 -6.65 25.89 7.06
N SER A 783 -7.13 26.61 6.05
CA SER A 783 -6.38 26.85 4.83
C SER A 783 -5.19 27.77 5.14
N ILE A 784 -3.97 27.24 5.20
CA ILE A 784 -2.80 28.11 5.01
C ILE A 784 -2.70 28.40 3.50
N ASN A 785 -3.27 29.51 3.07
CA ASN A 785 -3.12 30.02 1.68
C ASN A 785 -1.69 30.53 1.39
N LYS A 786 -0.78 30.49 2.37
CA LYS A 786 0.58 31.02 2.24
C LYS A 786 1.47 30.50 3.34
N LEU A 787 2.49 29.74 2.99
CA LEU A 787 3.61 29.58 3.90
C LEU A 787 4.37 30.91 3.95
N GLN A 788 4.20 31.63 5.05
CA GLN A 788 5.11 32.68 5.44
C GLN A 788 6.28 31.99 6.15
N LEU A 789 7.37 31.78 5.40
CA LEU A 789 8.67 31.47 6.00
C LEU A 789 9.04 32.64 6.93
N MET A 790 9.54 32.33 8.13
CA MET A 790 9.84 33.35 9.12
C MET A 790 10.82 34.41 8.58
N PRO A 791 10.63 35.69 8.95
CA PRO A 791 11.31 36.83 8.37
C PRO A 791 12.77 36.90 8.83
N SER A 792 13.69 37.04 7.88
CA SER A 792 14.80 37.97 8.06
C SER A 792 14.33 39.31 7.49
N SER A 793 14.45 40.38 8.28
CA SER A 793 13.81 41.67 8.01
C SER A 793 14.67 42.55 7.11
N GLY A 794 14.61 42.32 5.81
CA GLY A 794 15.06 43.26 4.79
C GLY A 794 13.88 43.93 4.08
N SER A 795 14.00 45.22 3.78
CA SER A 795 13.05 45.94 2.91
C SER A 795 13.75 46.58 1.72
N VAL A 796 13.06 46.61 0.58
CA VAL A 796 13.54 47.28 -0.64
C VAL A 796 12.39 48.03 -1.28
N SER A 797 12.65 49.27 -1.70
CA SER A 797 11.67 50.14 -2.38
C SER A 797 11.95 50.25 -3.87
N PHE A 798 10.89 50.26 -4.67
CA PHE A 798 10.93 50.31 -6.12
C PHE A 798 9.98 51.40 -6.65
N GLU A 799 10.49 52.37 -7.41
CA GLU A 799 9.63 53.36 -8.08
C GLU A 799 9.16 52.86 -9.45
N VAL A 800 7.85 52.94 -9.68
CA VAL A 800 7.21 52.45 -10.90
C VAL A 800 7.26 53.56 -11.97
N PRO A 801 7.86 53.29 -13.15
CA PRO A 801 7.96 54.30 -14.20
C PRO A 801 6.59 54.75 -14.72
N PRO A 802 6.38 56.05 -14.99
CA PRO A 802 5.09 56.59 -15.45
C PRO A 802 4.57 56.03 -16.79
N SER A 803 5.43 55.35 -17.55
CA SER A 803 5.12 54.72 -18.84
C SER A 803 4.33 53.41 -18.73
N ILE A 804 4.23 52.81 -17.54
CA ILE A 804 3.41 51.61 -17.29
C ILE A 804 1.98 52.07 -16.95
N LYS A 805 1.17 52.32 -17.98
CA LYS A 805 -0.24 52.70 -17.83
C LYS A 805 -1.13 51.46 -17.91
N GLU A 806 -1.61 51.03 -16.74
CA GLU A 806 -2.70 50.06 -16.55
C GLU A 806 -2.51 48.69 -17.26
N PRO A 807 -1.94 47.69 -16.58
CA PRO A 807 -1.83 46.34 -17.15
C PRO A 807 -3.20 45.66 -17.27
N GLU A 808 -3.42 44.92 -18.37
CA GLU A 808 -4.62 44.13 -18.68
C GLU A 808 -4.79 42.86 -17.80
N HIS A 809 -3.94 42.64 -16.80
CA HIS A 809 -3.91 41.43 -15.96
C HIS A 809 -3.84 41.77 -14.45
N SER A 810 -4.50 40.97 -13.61
CA SER A 810 -4.60 41.15 -12.15
C SER A 810 -3.42 40.61 -11.34
N THR A 811 -2.43 40.00 -11.99
CA THR A 811 -1.28 39.37 -11.34
C THR A 811 0.04 39.90 -11.91
N CYS A 812 0.96 40.29 -11.02
CA CYS A 812 2.30 40.79 -11.35
C CYS A 812 3.35 39.99 -10.57
N TRP A 813 4.55 39.91 -11.11
CA TRP A 813 5.66 39.18 -10.52
C TRP A 813 6.84 40.12 -10.28
N LEU A 814 7.53 39.92 -9.17
CA LEU A 814 8.74 40.66 -8.86
C LEU A 814 9.92 39.71 -8.87
N PHE A 815 11.00 40.13 -9.53
CA PHE A 815 12.23 39.35 -9.63
C PHE A 815 13.39 40.12 -9.01
N ILE A 816 14.09 39.50 -8.06
CA ILE A 816 15.10 40.16 -7.22
C ILE A 816 16.39 39.35 -7.25
N THR A 817 17.53 40.00 -7.49
CA THR A 817 18.85 39.33 -7.53
C THR A 817 19.93 40.19 -6.90
N ASP A 818 21.03 39.55 -6.47
CA ASP A 818 22.24 40.24 -5.98
C ASP A 818 22.78 41.18 -7.07
N ILE A 819 23.26 42.37 -6.72
CA ILE A 819 23.79 43.31 -7.71
C ILE A 819 24.95 42.73 -8.54
N ASN A 820 25.72 41.81 -7.94
CA ASN A 820 26.91 41.21 -8.53
C ASN A 820 26.58 40.05 -9.48
N THR A 821 25.31 39.70 -9.66
CA THR A 821 24.96 38.78 -10.73
C THR A 821 25.22 39.46 -12.08
N ASN A 822 26.10 38.81 -12.87
CA ASN A 822 26.49 39.22 -14.22
C ASN A 822 25.36 38.90 -15.21
N TYR A 823 24.23 39.56 -15.01
CA TYR A 823 23.06 39.50 -15.87
C TYR A 823 22.73 40.92 -16.35
N GLY A 824 22.47 41.06 -17.65
CA GLY A 824 22.03 42.32 -18.26
C GLY A 824 20.55 42.57 -17.96
N TRP A 825 20.18 43.82 -17.74
CA TRP A 825 18.83 44.25 -17.40
C TRP A 825 18.37 45.27 -18.43
N ASP A 826 17.33 44.95 -19.19
CA ASP A 826 16.75 45.83 -20.21
C ASP A 826 15.23 45.73 -20.24
N ASN A 827 14.57 46.80 -20.67
CA ASN A 827 13.10 46.83 -20.69
C ASN A 827 12.55 45.87 -21.76
N GLY A 828 11.62 45.00 -21.37
CA GLY A 828 11.03 43.97 -22.22
C GLY A 828 11.79 42.65 -22.24
N GLN A 829 12.88 42.54 -21.47
CA GLN A 829 13.66 41.31 -21.34
C GLN A 829 12.85 40.21 -20.62
N LYS A 830 12.83 39.01 -21.19
CA LYS A 830 12.09 37.86 -20.67
C LYS A 830 12.94 37.13 -19.62
N LEU A 831 12.36 36.88 -18.44
CA LEU A 831 12.92 36.02 -17.41
C LEU A 831 12.23 34.66 -17.50
N ASN A 832 12.98 33.59 -17.30
CA ASN A 832 12.40 32.26 -17.13
C ASN A 832 12.52 31.88 -15.65
N GLU A 833 11.43 31.43 -15.04
CA GLU A 833 11.40 31.05 -13.63
C GLU A 833 12.35 29.86 -13.39
N GLY A 834 13.34 30.05 -12.51
CA GLY A 834 14.33 29.02 -12.17
C GLY A 834 15.64 29.01 -12.98
N GLU A 835 15.79 29.82 -14.04
CA GLU A 835 17.05 29.90 -14.82
C GLU A 835 18.00 31.02 -14.35
N HIS A 836 17.61 31.77 -13.33
CA HIS A 836 18.36 32.93 -12.88
C HIS A 836 18.60 32.89 -11.36
N PRO A 837 19.81 33.27 -10.89
CA PRO A 837 20.14 33.33 -9.47
C PRO A 837 19.44 34.52 -8.82
N GLY A 838 18.15 34.36 -8.52
CA GLY A 838 17.32 35.41 -7.96
C GLY A 838 16.03 34.85 -7.35
N LEU A 839 15.43 35.65 -6.47
CA LEU A 839 14.18 35.36 -5.78
C LEU A 839 13.01 35.86 -6.62
N TYR A 840 12.05 34.96 -6.85
CA TYR A 840 10.78 35.27 -7.49
C TYR A 840 9.71 35.44 -6.43
N TYR A 841 9.04 36.59 -6.45
CA TYR A 841 8.01 36.92 -5.49
C TYR A 841 6.72 37.22 -6.23
N ASN A 842 5.73 36.35 -6.07
CA ASN A 842 4.39 36.57 -6.59
C ASN A 842 3.63 37.48 -5.63
N LYS A 843 3.19 38.64 -6.14
CA LYS A 843 2.36 39.58 -5.40
C LYS A 843 1.16 39.93 -6.26
N GLU A 844 -0.01 39.54 -5.80
CA GLU A 844 -1.26 40.05 -6.36
C GLU A 844 -1.33 41.55 -6.04
N MET A 845 -1.24 42.38 -7.07
CA MET A 845 -1.18 43.83 -6.92
C MET A 845 -2.45 44.46 -7.45
N ARG A 846 -3.04 45.35 -6.67
CA ARG A 846 -4.25 46.06 -7.08
C ARG A 846 -3.87 47.23 -8.00
N THR A 847 -4.72 47.53 -8.98
CA THR A 847 -4.51 48.61 -9.96
C THR A 847 -4.21 49.96 -9.29
N ASP A 848 -4.76 50.17 -8.09
CA ASP A 848 -4.60 51.40 -7.31
C ASP A 848 -3.23 51.54 -6.62
N GLU A 849 -2.49 50.45 -6.44
CA GLU A 849 -1.13 50.46 -5.88
C GLU A 849 -0.09 50.81 -6.95
N LEU A 850 -0.29 50.31 -8.18
CA LEU A 850 0.54 50.67 -9.34
C LEU A 850 0.45 52.16 -9.69
N LYS A 851 -0.70 52.80 -9.43
CA LYS A 851 -0.93 54.23 -9.67
C LYS A 851 -0.21 55.16 -8.70
N LYS A 852 0.24 54.67 -7.54
CA LYS A 852 0.93 55.45 -6.50
C LYS A 852 2.42 55.69 -6.80
N GLY A 853 2.98 55.03 -7.83
CA GLY A 853 4.34 55.29 -8.32
C GLY A 853 5.48 54.71 -7.48
N ARG A 854 5.20 54.06 -6.35
CA ARG A 854 6.20 53.40 -5.51
C ARG A 854 5.65 52.12 -4.89
N ILE A 855 6.45 51.07 -4.93
CA ILE A 855 6.18 49.74 -4.40
C ILE A 855 7.24 49.47 -3.32
N ASP A 856 6.79 49.31 -2.09
CA ASP A 856 7.65 48.88 -0.99
C ASP A 856 7.47 47.37 -0.77
N LEU A 857 8.59 46.67 -0.69
CA LEU A 857 8.66 45.21 -0.54
C LEU A 857 9.29 44.88 0.80
N ASP A 858 8.45 44.39 1.70
CA ASP A 858 8.81 44.05 3.07
C ASP A 858 8.76 42.53 3.28
N GLY A 859 9.59 42.03 4.20
CA GLY A 859 9.55 40.63 4.62
C GLY A 859 10.14 39.66 3.61
N LEU A 860 11.12 40.12 2.82
CA LEU A 860 11.90 39.30 1.90
C LEU A 860 13.19 38.83 2.59
N ASN A 861 13.61 37.58 2.34
CA ASN A 861 14.82 37.00 2.93
C ASN A 861 16.09 37.52 2.22
N LEU A 862 16.43 38.79 2.42
CA LEU A 862 17.55 39.50 1.80
C LEU A 862 18.54 39.99 2.86
N GLU A 863 19.85 39.82 2.62
CA GLU A 863 20.91 40.29 3.53
C GLU A 863 20.90 41.82 3.68
N LEU A 864 20.84 42.30 4.93
CA LEU A 864 20.80 43.72 5.26
C LEU A 864 22.08 44.46 4.85
N GLY A 865 21.96 45.67 4.31
CA GLY A 865 23.08 46.47 3.84
C GLY A 865 23.66 46.00 2.50
N LYS A 866 23.13 44.93 1.90
CA LYS A 866 23.54 44.45 0.57
C LYS A 866 22.70 45.08 -0.53
N THR A 867 23.29 45.28 -1.71
CA THR A 867 22.61 45.91 -2.85
C THR A 867 22.06 44.85 -3.80
N TYR A 868 20.85 45.09 -4.29
CA TYR A 868 20.09 44.18 -5.15
C TYR A 868 19.57 44.90 -6.39
N LYS A 869 19.32 44.14 -7.45
CA LYS A 869 18.54 44.57 -8.62
C LYS A 869 17.13 44.02 -8.49
N VAL A 870 16.12 44.86 -8.69
CA VAL A 870 14.70 44.53 -8.53
C VAL A 870 13.96 44.84 -9.82
N GLY A 871 13.29 43.83 -10.38
CA GLY A 871 12.50 43.90 -11.61
C GLY A 871 11.02 43.69 -11.38
N LEU A 872 10.21 44.49 -12.06
CA LEU A 872 8.75 44.35 -12.12
C LEU A 872 8.35 43.66 -13.42
N CYS A 873 7.61 42.56 -13.30
CA CYS A 873 7.08 41.77 -14.41
C CYS A 873 5.55 41.78 -14.40
N LEU A 874 4.95 41.90 -15.57
CA LEU A 874 3.48 41.99 -15.73
C LEU A 874 2.93 40.71 -16.36
N GLY A 875 1.89 40.12 -15.75
CA GLY A 875 1.26 38.89 -16.23
C GLY A 875 2.12 37.62 -16.08
N SER A 876 1.67 36.51 -16.66
CA SER A 876 2.26 35.16 -16.52
C SER A 876 3.52 34.91 -17.35
N ASN A 877 4.05 35.93 -18.05
CA ASN A 877 5.12 35.76 -19.05
C ASN A 877 6.50 36.18 -18.54
N TYR A 878 6.60 36.61 -17.26
CA TYR A 878 7.85 36.96 -16.55
C TYR A 878 8.76 37.95 -17.30
N ARG A 879 8.20 38.88 -18.09
CA ARG A 879 8.98 39.93 -18.79
C ARG A 879 9.17 41.15 -17.92
N ILE A 880 10.41 41.61 -17.78
CA ILE A 880 10.75 42.83 -17.02
C ILE A 880 10.17 44.03 -17.77
N ALA A 881 9.15 44.64 -17.20
CA ALA A 881 8.55 45.88 -17.70
C ALA A 881 9.30 47.12 -17.19
N ALA A 882 9.94 47.02 -16.02
CA ALA A 882 10.81 48.03 -15.44
C ALA A 882 11.75 47.41 -14.39
N TYR A 883 12.89 48.02 -14.11
CA TYR A 883 13.80 47.60 -13.04
C TYR A 883 14.53 48.76 -12.37
N ALA A 884 15.03 48.52 -11.16
CA ALA A 884 15.80 49.48 -10.37
C ALA A 884 16.86 48.76 -9.54
N VAL A 885 17.87 49.50 -9.09
CA VAL A 885 18.92 49.00 -8.20
C VAL A 885 18.75 49.66 -6.85
N THR A 886 18.69 48.88 -5.79
CA THR A 886 18.35 49.38 -4.45
C THR A 886 19.07 48.57 -3.37
N GLN A 887 19.37 49.20 -2.25
CA GLN A 887 20.03 48.55 -1.13
C GLN A 887 18.98 48.01 -0.17
N CYS A 888 19.16 46.77 0.28
CA CYS A 888 18.35 46.21 1.34
C CYS A 888 18.66 46.97 2.62
N VAL A 889 17.64 47.63 3.15
CA VAL A 889 17.72 48.41 4.37
C VAL A 889 16.82 47.80 5.43
N ASP A 890 17.16 48.06 6.69
CA ASP A 890 16.24 47.78 7.80
C ASP A 890 14.91 48.46 7.54
N LYS A 891 13.84 47.77 7.92
CA LYS A 891 12.47 48.23 7.70
C LYS A 891 12.37 49.69 8.11
N PRO A 892 11.95 50.61 7.24
CA PRO A 892 11.76 52.00 7.63
C PRO A 892 10.78 51.99 8.79
N THR A 893 11.24 52.40 9.97
CA THR A 893 10.32 52.79 11.03
C THR A 893 9.53 53.94 10.44
N THR A 894 8.23 53.73 10.30
CA THR A 894 7.30 54.68 9.70
C THR A 894 7.34 55.98 10.49
N ASP A 895 8.20 56.88 10.02
CA ASP A 895 8.17 58.33 10.19
C ASP A 895 8.37 58.96 8.80
#